data_AF-W9EER5-F1
#
_entry.id   AF-W9EER5-F1
#
_cell.length_a   1.000
_cell.length_b   1.000
_cell.length_c   1.000
_cell.angle_alpha   90.00
_cell.angle_beta   90.00
_cell.angle_gamma   90.00
#
_symmetry.space_group_name_H-M   'P 1'
#
loop_
_entity.id
_entity.type
_entity.pdbx_description
1 polymer ?
#
loop_
_entity_poly.entity_id
_entity_poly.type
_entity_poly.pdbx_seq_one_letter_code
_entity_poly.pdbx_strand_id
1 'polypeptide(L)'
;MDQQVLKVQKWLNSEYGKVSGFTKIKENGQTGWNTIYGLREGLQHELGINPVASGFGAQTKNAVGSKVAGFVVGYKGNIAKLIQGAFWCKGYNPGSFNTTFSKDTQAAVDSLRKDAGLSIGNLTVSLMAALFDMSAFKLLDGGTNSVRQMQQYLNRNYLAYFGDDLGLVPTDGLYQRNTNTALIYALQVSIGLADKANGVYGPTTINYTPTVYQDEAGPTVKIIQYGLMVNGFYDGAVDGVYSASVASAVLSFREFMKLAPYNGSADLEVIKGLLTSNGDTNRDSDACDTSFQVSSATAKKLKNFGFNLIGRYLTGTVGVGSNRRRKNLTSSEIENLVNAGLSIFPIYQDNDGSEEYFTANQGVYDANVAANAAQRLGFPKGTTIYFAVDTDVQDGDIAGTVIPYMASVKNHLRNGYKVGIYGTRNVCNRTLKEGYAVNAFVSDMSTGYSGNLGYKMPKKWSLDQFTEFNFADIAVDQDASSGRDTGTSKFNPISPVTVDPLQALRYITDNTKLELDVPLTTVNITDSVKMVLNASASLQELDGDGIFTITNGSVPSVDVTKWLENKYDVKGSVADVIAEGFNKFTVSKDINEGQMSVSVNNDADGYISISLSINIYQIEIDNKNWNTEANLSISLKIKPSNLPLIKQEIELLNFVEQNSKKVVIGLAVLIGTISGIGLVVVTSPGDAAAAIGTAIIALFVSIKNAIQSA
;
A
#
# COMPACT_ATOMS: atom_id res chain seq x y z
N MET A 1 0.73 -10.41 -31.54
CA MET A 1 1.62 -9.55 -32.36
C MET A 1 0.79 -8.96 -33.48
N ASP A 2 0.79 -7.64 -33.61
CA ASP A 2 0.11 -6.92 -34.67
C ASP A 2 1.09 -6.61 -35.81
N GLN A 3 0.78 -7.06 -37.02
CA GLN A 3 1.64 -6.90 -38.20
C GLN A 3 1.72 -5.45 -38.68
N GLN A 4 0.66 -4.66 -38.48
CA GLN A 4 0.65 -3.25 -38.85
C GLN A 4 1.51 -2.45 -37.87
N VAL A 5 1.42 -2.74 -36.56
CA VAL A 5 2.32 -2.13 -35.56
C VAL A 5 3.78 -2.50 -35.85
N LEU A 6 4.07 -3.75 -36.22
CA LEU A 6 5.44 -4.15 -36.59
C LEU A 6 5.98 -3.36 -37.79
N LYS A 7 5.14 -3.12 -38.81
CA LYS A 7 5.50 -2.28 -39.97
C LYS A 7 5.79 -0.83 -39.55
N VAL A 8 5.00 -0.28 -38.63
CA VAL A 8 5.21 1.06 -38.08
C VAL A 8 6.56 1.15 -37.36
N GLN A 9 6.85 0.21 -36.44
CA GLN A 9 8.10 0.17 -35.67
C GLN A 9 9.33 0.09 -36.59
N LYS A 10 9.29 -0.81 -37.59
CA LYS A 10 10.36 -0.95 -38.60
C LYS A 10 10.57 0.35 -39.38
N TRP A 11 9.49 0.97 -39.83
CA TRP A 11 9.58 2.21 -40.58
C TRP A 11 10.14 3.36 -39.73
N LEU A 12 9.68 3.52 -38.48
CA LEU A 12 10.21 4.55 -37.57
C LEU A 12 11.71 4.41 -37.34
N ASN A 13 12.18 3.19 -37.04
CA ASN A 13 13.61 2.92 -36.87
C ASN A 13 14.41 3.22 -38.14
N SER A 14 13.87 2.88 -39.31
CA SER A 14 14.54 3.11 -40.60
C SER A 14 14.59 4.59 -40.98
N GLU A 15 13.50 5.33 -40.78
CA GLU A 15 13.34 6.71 -41.20
C GLU A 15 14.01 7.68 -40.22
N TYR A 16 13.79 7.48 -38.91
CA TYR A 16 14.17 8.42 -37.86
C TYR A 16 15.31 7.93 -36.97
N GLY A 17 15.80 6.70 -37.14
CA GLY A 17 16.83 6.11 -36.27
C GLY A 17 18.18 6.85 -36.23
N LYS A 18 18.39 7.84 -37.10
CA LYS A 18 19.57 8.72 -37.12
C LYS A 18 19.26 10.17 -36.69
N VAL A 19 18.01 10.48 -36.35
CA VAL A 19 17.59 11.81 -35.89
C VAL A 19 18.06 12.03 -34.45
N SER A 20 18.62 13.20 -34.18
CA SER A 20 19.10 13.57 -32.85
C SER A 20 17.95 13.57 -31.83
N GLY A 21 18.06 12.74 -30.79
CA GLY A 21 17.04 12.55 -29.76
C GLY A 21 16.08 11.38 -29.99
N PHE A 22 16.13 10.73 -31.17
CA PHE A 22 15.27 9.57 -31.45
C PHE A 22 15.78 8.32 -30.72
N THR A 23 14.89 7.63 -30.02
CA THR A 23 15.22 6.37 -29.33
C THR A 23 14.80 5.16 -30.15
N LYS A 24 15.74 4.27 -30.47
CA LYS A 24 15.47 3.06 -31.25
C LYS A 24 14.41 2.19 -30.56
N ILE A 25 13.39 1.79 -31.32
CA ILE A 25 12.22 1.06 -30.83
C ILE A 25 12.44 -0.45 -31.05
N LYS A 26 11.90 -1.28 -30.14
CA LYS A 26 11.85 -2.73 -30.34
C LYS A 26 10.80 -3.10 -31.40
N GLU A 27 11.19 -3.85 -32.42
CA GLU A 27 10.33 -4.29 -33.53
C GLU A 27 9.63 -5.62 -33.21
N ASN A 28 8.65 -5.62 -32.31
CA ASN A 28 7.96 -6.81 -31.84
C ASN A 28 6.46 -6.85 -32.20
N GLY A 29 5.95 -5.85 -32.91
CA GLY A 29 4.52 -5.71 -33.23
C GLY A 29 3.62 -5.59 -32.01
N GLN A 30 4.15 -5.14 -30.87
CA GLN A 30 3.38 -4.80 -29.67
C GLN A 30 3.35 -3.28 -29.54
N THR A 31 2.16 -2.71 -29.45
CA THR A 31 2.00 -1.29 -29.11
C THR A 31 2.47 -1.04 -27.66
N GLY A 32 2.85 0.19 -27.34
CA GLY A 32 3.32 0.59 -26.02
C GLY A 32 4.10 1.90 -26.05
N TRP A 33 4.49 2.39 -24.86
CA TRP A 33 5.13 3.70 -24.71
C TRP A 33 6.31 3.93 -25.64
N ASN A 34 7.21 2.96 -25.80
CA ASN A 34 8.36 3.10 -26.70
C ASN A 34 7.95 3.32 -28.17
N THR A 35 6.87 2.69 -28.63
CA THR A 35 6.36 2.91 -30.00
C THR A 35 5.70 4.29 -30.12
N ILE A 36 4.94 4.71 -29.11
CA ILE A 36 4.34 6.04 -29.05
C ILE A 36 5.40 7.15 -28.98
N TYR A 37 6.47 6.97 -28.21
CA TYR A 37 7.59 7.91 -28.13
C TYR A 37 8.26 8.06 -29.49
N GLY A 38 8.57 6.97 -30.20
CA GLY A 38 9.13 7.08 -31.55
C GLY A 38 8.16 7.74 -32.55
N LEU A 39 6.85 7.54 -32.43
CA LEU A 39 5.85 8.27 -33.22
C LEU A 39 5.87 9.78 -32.91
N ARG A 40 5.98 10.17 -31.63
CA ARG A 40 6.09 11.58 -31.20
C ARG A 40 7.37 12.23 -31.70
N GLU A 41 8.49 11.53 -31.55
CA GLU A 41 9.81 11.97 -31.99
C GLU A 41 9.84 12.16 -33.52
N GLY A 42 9.29 11.21 -34.28
CA GLY A 42 9.11 11.36 -35.73
C GLY A 42 8.22 12.55 -36.09
N LEU A 43 7.08 12.74 -35.41
CA LEU A 43 6.20 13.89 -35.62
C LEU A 43 6.91 15.21 -35.34
N GLN A 44 7.65 15.31 -34.23
CA GLN A 44 8.43 16.49 -33.88
C GLN A 44 9.48 16.82 -34.95
N HIS A 45 10.19 15.81 -35.47
CA HIS A 45 11.15 16.01 -36.56
C HIS A 45 10.48 16.61 -37.81
N GLU A 46 9.37 16.04 -38.27
CA GLU A 46 8.61 16.53 -39.43
C GLU A 46 7.99 17.93 -39.22
N LEU A 47 7.81 18.31 -37.96
CA LEU A 47 7.37 19.64 -37.55
C LEU A 47 8.52 20.65 -37.41
N GLY A 48 9.78 20.22 -37.55
CA GLY A 48 10.97 21.08 -37.46
C GLY A 48 11.51 21.27 -36.03
N ILE A 49 11.15 20.41 -35.09
CA ILE A 49 11.65 20.42 -33.70
C ILE A 49 12.94 19.57 -33.63
N ASN A 50 14.01 20.13 -33.08
CA ASN A 50 15.31 19.47 -32.90
C ASN A 50 16.04 20.03 -31.65
N PRO A 51 16.61 19.19 -30.77
CA PRO A 51 16.45 17.73 -30.73
C PRO A 51 14.99 17.31 -30.47
N VAL A 52 14.65 16.10 -30.88
CA VAL A 52 13.34 15.50 -30.56
C VAL A 52 13.36 14.89 -29.15
N ALA A 53 12.18 14.72 -28.55
CA ALA A 53 12.00 14.15 -27.22
C ALA A 53 10.67 13.39 -27.11
N SER A 54 10.56 12.52 -26.11
CA SER A 54 9.41 11.62 -25.91
C SER A 54 8.08 12.30 -25.51
N GLY A 55 8.11 13.60 -25.19
CA GLY A 55 6.94 14.36 -24.69
C GLY A 55 6.09 15.01 -25.79
N PHE A 56 4.81 15.27 -25.50
CA PHE A 56 3.92 16.10 -26.35
C PHE A 56 3.62 17.43 -25.63
N GLY A 57 4.67 18.22 -25.40
CA GLY A 57 4.61 19.47 -24.63
C GLY A 57 4.12 20.68 -25.44
N ALA A 58 4.19 21.87 -24.84
CA ALA A 58 3.75 23.13 -25.44
C ALA A 58 4.40 23.39 -26.82
N GLN A 59 5.69 23.09 -26.98
CA GLN A 59 6.40 23.24 -28.26
C GLN A 59 5.77 22.37 -29.36
N THR A 60 5.48 21.10 -29.07
CA THR A 60 4.80 20.19 -30.01
C THR A 60 3.36 20.64 -30.28
N LYS A 61 2.60 21.02 -29.25
CA LYS A 61 1.23 21.55 -29.40
C LYS A 61 1.20 22.77 -30.33
N ASN A 62 2.12 23.73 -30.15
CA ASN A 62 2.24 24.93 -30.99
C ASN A 62 2.61 24.58 -32.45
N ALA A 63 3.59 23.70 -32.64
CA ALA A 63 4.01 23.28 -33.98
C ALA A 63 2.88 22.54 -34.73
N VAL A 64 2.15 21.66 -34.03
CA VAL A 64 0.95 21.00 -34.58
C VAL A 64 -0.13 22.04 -34.89
N GLY A 65 -0.42 22.96 -33.97
CA GLY A 65 -1.43 24.00 -34.15
C GLY A 65 -1.25 24.82 -35.43
N SER A 66 0.01 25.10 -35.80
CA SER A 66 0.34 25.84 -37.03
C SER A 66 0.04 25.08 -38.33
N LYS A 67 -0.09 23.75 -38.30
CA LYS A 67 -0.24 22.90 -39.51
C LYS A 67 -1.49 22.03 -39.54
N VAL A 68 -2.12 21.77 -38.40
CA VAL A 68 -3.15 20.72 -38.25
C VAL A 68 -4.36 20.89 -39.17
N ALA A 69 -4.73 22.13 -39.50
CA ALA A 69 -5.81 22.42 -40.45
C ALA A 69 -5.54 21.88 -41.87
N GLY A 70 -4.28 21.67 -42.24
CA GLY A 70 -3.87 21.11 -43.54
C GLY A 70 -3.83 19.59 -43.61
N PHE A 71 -3.98 18.88 -42.48
CA PHE A 71 -3.98 17.41 -42.45
C PHE A 71 -5.37 16.86 -42.82
N VAL A 72 -5.72 17.00 -44.09
CA VAL A 72 -7.01 16.59 -44.68
C VAL A 72 -6.80 15.65 -45.87
N VAL A 73 -7.89 15.09 -46.41
CA VAL A 73 -7.85 14.22 -47.60
C VAL A 73 -7.07 14.87 -48.74
N GLY A 74 -6.03 14.18 -49.21
CA GLY A 74 -5.14 14.66 -50.28
C GLY A 74 -3.81 15.24 -49.79
N TYR A 75 -3.64 15.49 -48.48
CA TYR A 75 -2.36 15.88 -47.90
C TYR A 75 -1.28 14.81 -48.19
N LYS A 76 -0.06 15.26 -48.51
CA LYS A 76 1.09 14.41 -48.81
C LYS A 76 2.27 14.75 -47.91
N GLY A 77 2.84 13.73 -47.25
CA GLY A 77 4.03 13.85 -46.40
C GLY A 77 4.13 12.74 -45.35
N ASN A 78 5.27 12.64 -44.70
CA ASN A 78 5.52 11.65 -43.64
C ASN A 78 4.58 11.83 -42.44
N ILE A 79 4.06 13.05 -42.18
CA ILE A 79 3.05 13.28 -41.14
C ILE A 79 1.78 12.46 -41.38
N ALA A 80 1.34 12.26 -42.62
CA ALA A 80 0.20 11.37 -42.92
C ALA A 80 0.49 9.93 -42.47
N LYS A 81 1.72 9.47 -42.76
CA LYS A 81 2.17 8.12 -42.40
C LYS A 81 2.30 7.96 -40.89
N LEU A 82 2.79 8.98 -40.18
CA LEU A 82 2.83 9.01 -38.71
C LEU A 82 1.43 8.94 -38.11
N ILE A 83 0.47 9.73 -38.62
CA ILE A 83 -0.94 9.70 -38.19
C ILE A 83 -1.52 8.28 -38.38
N GLN A 84 -1.31 7.67 -39.55
CA GLN A 84 -1.75 6.30 -39.83
C GLN A 84 -1.08 5.30 -38.88
N GLY A 85 0.22 5.45 -38.61
CA GLY A 85 0.95 4.61 -37.67
C GLY A 85 0.40 4.70 -36.24
N ALA A 86 0.08 5.91 -35.80
CA ALA A 86 -0.55 6.15 -34.51
C ALA A 86 -1.96 5.54 -34.43
N PHE A 87 -2.75 5.61 -35.51
CA PHE A 87 -4.06 4.94 -35.57
C PHE A 87 -3.94 3.42 -35.42
N TRP A 88 -2.97 2.78 -36.11
CA TRP A 88 -2.71 1.36 -35.93
C TRP A 88 -2.36 1.03 -34.47
N CYS A 89 -1.49 1.82 -33.85
CA CYS A 89 -1.11 1.63 -32.44
C CYS A 89 -2.29 1.85 -31.47
N LYS A 90 -3.28 2.65 -31.88
CA LYS A 90 -4.51 2.97 -31.13
C LYS A 90 -5.68 2.03 -31.47
N GLY A 91 -5.50 1.09 -32.39
CA GLY A 91 -6.51 0.10 -32.77
C GLY A 91 -7.64 0.65 -33.68
N TYR A 92 -7.34 1.67 -34.49
CA TYR A 92 -8.19 2.14 -35.58
C TYR A 92 -7.54 1.77 -36.92
N ASN A 93 -8.35 1.46 -37.93
CA ASN A 93 -7.86 1.13 -39.27
C ASN A 93 -7.89 2.39 -40.16
N PRO A 94 -6.74 3.01 -40.47
CA PRO A 94 -6.66 4.18 -41.34
C PRO A 94 -6.50 3.83 -42.84
N GLY A 95 -6.66 2.56 -43.21
CA GLY A 95 -6.43 2.04 -44.55
C GLY A 95 -4.94 1.75 -44.81
N SER A 96 -4.38 2.35 -45.85
CA SER A 96 -2.97 2.15 -46.22
C SER A 96 -2.00 2.83 -45.23
N PHE A 97 -0.76 2.34 -45.16
CA PHE A 97 0.34 2.94 -44.40
C PHE A 97 1.34 3.60 -45.36
N ASN A 98 1.07 4.84 -45.77
CA ASN A 98 1.83 5.58 -46.79
C ASN A 98 1.84 7.09 -46.51
N THR A 99 2.41 7.89 -47.40
CA THR A 99 2.55 9.34 -47.22
C THR A 99 1.34 10.15 -47.65
N THR A 100 0.18 9.54 -47.91
CA THR A 100 -1.04 10.25 -48.35
C THR A 100 -2.14 10.12 -47.32
N PHE A 101 -2.68 11.26 -46.87
CA PHE A 101 -3.88 11.28 -46.03
C PHE A 101 -5.10 10.93 -46.90
N SER A 102 -5.62 9.72 -46.75
CA SER A 102 -6.69 9.18 -47.60
C SER A 102 -8.09 9.39 -46.99
N LYS A 103 -9.12 9.02 -47.74
CA LYS A 103 -10.49 8.93 -47.21
C LYS A 103 -10.60 7.92 -46.05
N ASP A 104 -9.84 6.83 -46.09
CA ASP A 104 -9.79 5.85 -44.99
C ASP A 104 -9.12 6.43 -43.76
N THR A 105 -8.08 7.26 -43.93
CA THR A 105 -7.45 7.98 -42.81
C THR A 105 -8.43 8.98 -42.19
N GLN A 106 -9.22 9.69 -43.02
CA GLN A 106 -10.31 10.54 -42.52
C GLN A 106 -11.38 9.73 -41.77
N ALA A 107 -11.77 8.55 -42.27
CA ALA A 107 -12.72 7.69 -41.60
C ALA A 107 -12.21 7.19 -40.23
N ALA A 108 -10.90 6.95 -40.08
CA ALA A 108 -10.29 6.65 -38.78
C ALA A 108 -10.32 7.87 -37.83
N VAL A 109 -10.10 9.09 -38.35
CA VAL A 109 -10.29 10.33 -37.57
C VAL A 109 -11.74 10.43 -37.09
N ASP A 110 -12.72 10.25 -37.97
CA ASP A 110 -14.13 10.33 -37.61
C ASP A 110 -14.54 9.26 -36.60
N SER A 111 -13.96 8.06 -36.70
CA SER A 111 -14.16 6.98 -35.74
C SER A 111 -13.62 7.35 -34.36
N LEU A 112 -12.38 7.83 -34.28
CA LEU A 112 -11.79 8.28 -33.02
C LEU A 112 -12.56 9.46 -32.41
N ARG A 113 -12.98 10.43 -33.23
CA ARG A 113 -13.80 11.57 -32.78
C ARG A 113 -15.12 11.10 -32.18
N LYS A 114 -15.83 10.21 -32.88
CA LYS A 114 -17.08 9.61 -32.40
C LYS A 114 -16.87 8.88 -31.08
N ASP A 115 -15.83 8.05 -31.00
CA ASP A 115 -15.50 7.30 -29.80
C ASP A 115 -15.13 8.20 -28.62
N ALA A 116 -14.44 9.31 -28.87
CA ALA A 116 -14.16 10.36 -27.89
C ALA A 116 -15.37 11.23 -27.51
N GLY A 117 -16.54 11.03 -28.15
CA GLY A 117 -17.75 11.80 -27.89
C GLY A 117 -17.90 13.07 -28.73
N LEU A 118 -17.00 13.35 -29.68
CA LEU A 118 -17.03 14.51 -30.56
C LEU A 118 -17.83 14.25 -31.84
N SER A 119 -18.32 15.32 -32.48
CA SER A 119 -18.88 15.25 -33.84
C SER A 119 -17.78 14.92 -34.86
N ILE A 120 -18.14 14.27 -35.97
CA ILE A 120 -17.23 14.00 -37.11
C ILE A 120 -16.56 15.29 -37.61
N GLY A 121 -15.37 15.20 -38.18
CA GLY A 121 -14.63 16.37 -38.64
C GLY A 121 -13.10 16.21 -38.64
N ASN A 122 -12.40 17.34 -38.65
CA ASN A 122 -10.95 17.37 -38.84
C ASN A 122 -10.16 17.03 -37.56
N LEU A 123 -8.86 16.77 -37.75
CA LEU A 123 -7.90 16.73 -36.65
C LEU A 123 -7.81 18.08 -35.94
N THR A 124 -7.61 18.04 -34.63
CA THR A 124 -7.31 19.20 -33.78
C THR A 124 -6.03 18.94 -33.00
N VAL A 125 -5.46 19.96 -32.35
CA VAL A 125 -4.27 19.78 -31.50
C VAL A 125 -4.53 18.75 -30.39
N SER A 126 -5.67 18.84 -29.71
CA SER A 126 -6.04 17.90 -28.63
C SER A 126 -6.23 16.48 -29.16
N LEU A 127 -6.81 16.31 -30.36
CA LEU A 127 -7.00 14.99 -30.96
C LEU A 127 -5.66 14.39 -31.42
N MET A 128 -4.74 15.22 -31.94
CA MET A 128 -3.37 14.81 -32.26
C MET A 128 -2.62 14.39 -30.99
N ALA A 129 -2.69 15.19 -29.91
CA ALA A 129 -2.06 14.83 -28.64
C ALA A 129 -2.59 13.48 -28.12
N ALA A 130 -3.91 13.27 -28.15
CA ALA A 130 -4.54 12.03 -27.72
C ALA A 130 -4.24 10.83 -28.63
N LEU A 131 -4.11 11.05 -29.95
CA LEU A 131 -3.73 10.02 -30.91
C LEU A 131 -2.30 9.53 -30.66
N PHE A 132 -1.39 10.45 -30.35
CA PHE A 132 0.01 10.19 -30.03
C PHE A 132 0.22 9.98 -28.52
N ASP A 133 -0.72 9.35 -27.83
CA ASP A 133 -0.65 9.02 -26.41
C ASP A 133 -1.15 7.58 -26.16
N MET A 134 -1.04 7.03 -24.95
CA MET A 134 -1.62 5.72 -24.61
C MET A 134 -3.10 5.78 -24.21
N SER A 135 -3.70 6.97 -24.12
CA SER A 135 -5.13 7.20 -23.82
C SER A 135 -6.09 6.30 -24.61
N ALA A 136 -7.00 5.61 -23.95
CA ALA A 136 -7.96 4.73 -24.61
C ALA A 136 -9.30 5.44 -24.90
N PHE A 137 -9.89 5.16 -26.07
CA PHE A 137 -11.20 5.71 -26.48
C PHE A 137 -12.27 4.63 -26.71
N LYS A 138 -11.94 3.41 -26.28
CA LYS A 138 -12.80 2.24 -26.27
C LYS A 138 -12.85 1.74 -24.84
N LEU A 139 -13.96 1.09 -24.48
CA LEU A 139 -14.16 0.50 -23.16
C LEU A 139 -13.00 -0.48 -22.84
N LEU A 140 -12.34 -0.26 -21.70
CA LEU A 140 -11.31 -1.15 -21.18
C LEU A 140 -11.89 -2.11 -20.13
N ASP A 141 -11.15 -3.17 -19.82
CA ASP A 141 -11.48 -4.08 -18.73
C ASP A 141 -11.59 -3.31 -17.40
N GLY A 142 -12.63 -3.61 -16.62
CA GLY A 142 -12.97 -2.88 -15.39
C GLY A 142 -13.71 -1.55 -15.62
N GLY A 143 -13.77 -1.05 -16.86
CA GLY A 143 -14.54 0.13 -17.23
C GLY A 143 -16.04 -0.16 -17.37
N THR A 144 -16.86 0.89 -17.26
CA THR A 144 -18.31 0.79 -17.46
C THR A 144 -18.79 1.69 -18.60
N ASN A 145 -19.87 1.27 -19.29
CA ASN A 145 -20.49 2.08 -20.33
C ASN A 145 -21.01 3.42 -19.80
N SER A 146 -21.53 3.46 -18.58
CA SER A 146 -22.06 4.69 -17.99
C SER A 146 -20.96 5.73 -17.72
N VAL A 147 -19.79 5.29 -17.21
CA VAL A 147 -18.61 6.16 -17.09
C VAL A 147 -18.09 6.58 -18.46
N ARG A 148 -18.09 5.68 -19.45
CA ARG A 148 -17.70 6.04 -20.82
C ARG A 148 -18.61 7.12 -21.41
N GLN A 149 -19.92 7.00 -21.21
CA GLN A 149 -20.90 8.01 -21.63
C GLN A 149 -20.66 9.36 -20.94
N MET A 150 -20.31 9.35 -19.64
CA MET A 150 -19.88 10.56 -18.93
C MET A 150 -18.65 11.19 -19.58
N GLN A 151 -17.59 10.42 -19.82
CA GLN A 151 -16.35 10.92 -20.45
C GLN A 151 -16.65 11.53 -21.84
N GLN A 152 -17.49 10.86 -22.64
CA GLN A 152 -17.93 11.37 -23.94
C GLN A 152 -18.75 12.67 -23.82
N TYR A 153 -19.65 12.73 -22.84
CA TYR A 153 -20.43 13.94 -22.53
C TYR A 153 -19.51 15.10 -22.12
N LEU A 154 -18.51 14.84 -21.29
CA LEU A 154 -17.53 15.86 -20.86
C LEU A 154 -16.72 16.39 -22.03
N ASN A 155 -16.16 15.51 -22.87
CA ASN A 155 -15.45 15.91 -24.09
C ASN A 155 -16.33 16.70 -25.06
N ARG A 156 -17.59 16.30 -25.23
CA ARG A 156 -18.50 16.97 -26.16
C ARG A 156 -18.83 18.40 -25.74
N ASN A 157 -19.09 18.60 -24.46
CA ASN A 157 -19.71 19.83 -23.97
C ASN A 157 -18.74 20.76 -23.26
N TYR A 158 -17.61 20.24 -22.75
CA TYR A 158 -16.72 21.00 -21.86
C TYR A 158 -15.24 21.00 -22.28
N LEU A 159 -14.87 20.33 -23.38
CA LEU A 159 -13.48 20.29 -23.86
C LEU A 159 -12.89 21.69 -24.11
N ALA A 160 -13.72 22.68 -24.48
CA ALA A 160 -13.26 24.06 -24.65
C ALA A 160 -12.77 24.74 -23.35
N TYR A 161 -13.16 24.20 -22.18
CA TYR A 161 -12.80 24.76 -20.88
C TYR A 161 -11.63 24.04 -20.22
N PHE A 162 -11.50 22.72 -20.41
CA PHE A 162 -10.44 21.93 -19.79
C PHE A 162 -9.35 21.46 -20.77
N GLY A 163 -9.56 21.59 -22.08
CA GLY A 163 -8.77 20.91 -23.10
C GLY A 163 -7.30 21.34 -23.14
N ASP A 164 -6.99 22.56 -22.71
CA ASP A 164 -5.61 23.04 -22.61
C ASP A 164 -4.86 22.37 -21.45
N ASP A 165 -5.55 22.17 -20.32
CA ASP A 165 -5.01 21.60 -19.08
C ASP A 165 -4.97 20.08 -19.11
N LEU A 166 -6.08 19.43 -19.48
CA LEU A 166 -6.25 17.97 -19.42
C LEU A 166 -6.07 17.28 -20.77
N GLY A 167 -6.15 18.02 -21.88
CA GLY A 167 -6.29 17.42 -23.20
C GLY A 167 -7.66 16.78 -23.39
N LEU A 168 -7.76 15.86 -24.34
CA LEU A 168 -8.97 15.07 -24.58
C LEU A 168 -9.05 13.95 -23.53
N VAL A 169 -10.11 13.92 -22.72
CA VAL A 169 -10.27 12.90 -21.68
C VAL A 169 -10.46 11.53 -22.34
N PRO A 170 -9.75 10.47 -21.91
CA PRO A 170 -10.00 9.10 -22.37
C PRO A 170 -11.46 8.70 -22.21
N THR A 171 -11.98 7.87 -23.11
CA THR A 171 -13.35 7.34 -23.07
C THR A 171 -13.33 5.83 -22.89
N ASP A 172 -12.59 5.41 -21.86
CA ASP A 172 -12.27 4.03 -21.53
C ASP A 172 -13.22 3.39 -20.50
N GLY A 173 -14.13 4.19 -19.95
CA GLY A 173 -15.08 3.75 -18.93
C GLY A 173 -14.49 3.63 -17.52
N LEU A 174 -13.24 4.02 -17.31
CA LEU A 174 -12.59 4.02 -15.99
C LEU A 174 -12.70 5.43 -15.36
N TYR A 175 -13.24 5.50 -14.15
CA TYR A 175 -13.27 6.77 -13.43
C TYR A 175 -11.93 7.04 -12.79
N GLN A 176 -11.29 8.16 -13.17
CA GLN A 176 -9.92 8.51 -12.79
C GLN A 176 -9.82 10.01 -12.51
N ARG A 177 -8.66 10.44 -11.98
CA ARG A 177 -8.30 11.84 -11.71
C ARG A 177 -8.77 12.81 -12.80
N ASN A 178 -8.37 12.60 -14.05
CA ASN A 178 -8.71 13.54 -15.15
C ASN A 178 -10.21 13.58 -15.45
N THR A 179 -10.92 12.47 -15.27
CA THR A 179 -12.38 12.45 -15.45
C THR A 179 -13.07 13.23 -14.32
N ASN A 180 -12.62 13.06 -13.07
CA ASN A 180 -13.11 13.85 -11.92
C ASN A 180 -12.82 15.35 -12.11
N THR A 181 -11.60 15.71 -12.51
CA THR A 181 -11.23 17.11 -12.76
C THR A 181 -12.09 17.71 -13.88
N ALA A 182 -12.32 17.00 -14.99
CA ALA A 182 -13.22 17.45 -16.05
C ALA A 182 -14.68 17.61 -15.55
N LEU A 183 -15.13 16.77 -14.61
CA LEU A 183 -16.44 16.90 -13.98
C LEU A 183 -16.53 18.16 -13.09
N ILE A 184 -15.44 18.55 -12.42
CA ILE A 184 -15.34 19.83 -11.68
C ILE A 184 -15.35 21.03 -12.64
N TYR A 185 -14.63 20.97 -13.78
CA TYR A 185 -14.77 21.99 -14.82
C TYR A 185 -16.23 22.12 -15.29
N ALA A 186 -16.89 20.99 -15.53
CA ALA A 186 -18.29 20.99 -15.94
C ALA A 186 -19.20 21.64 -14.87
N LEU A 187 -18.94 21.37 -13.57
CA LEU A 187 -19.65 22.03 -12.47
C LEU A 187 -19.45 23.53 -12.52
N GLN A 188 -18.20 23.98 -12.53
CA GLN A 188 -17.83 25.41 -12.56
C GLN A 188 -18.53 26.13 -13.73
N VAL A 189 -18.48 25.57 -14.93
CA VAL A 189 -19.16 26.13 -16.09
C VAL A 189 -20.68 26.16 -15.87
N SER A 190 -21.27 25.09 -15.33
CA SER A 190 -22.72 25.00 -15.11
C SER A 190 -23.25 26.00 -14.07
N ILE A 191 -22.43 26.37 -13.08
CA ILE A 191 -22.79 27.31 -12.01
C ILE A 191 -22.36 28.76 -12.32
N GLY A 192 -22.00 29.05 -13.58
CA GLY A 192 -21.72 30.42 -14.04
C GLY A 192 -20.27 30.88 -13.85
N LEU A 193 -19.32 29.96 -13.66
CA LEU A 193 -17.88 30.25 -13.49
C LEU A 193 -17.05 29.88 -14.72
N ALA A 194 -17.63 29.96 -15.93
CA ALA A 194 -16.98 29.53 -17.16
C ALA A 194 -15.64 30.25 -17.44
N ASP A 195 -15.53 31.52 -17.07
CA ASP A 195 -14.32 32.36 -17.22
C ASP A 195 -13.26 32.11 -16.13
N LYS A 196 -13.63 31.38 -15.07
CA LYS A 196 -12.79 31.09 -13.90
C LYS A 196 -12.59 29.58 -13.68
N ALA A 197 -13.11 28.75 -14.59
CA ALA A 197 -13.05 27.31 -14.47
C ALA A 197 -11.59 26.85 -14.52
N ASN A 198 -11.20 26.03 -13.54
CA ASN A 198 -9.84 25.56 -13.34
C ASN A 198 -9.77 24.12 -12.81
N GLY A 199 -10.91 23.42 -12.73
CA GLY A 199 -10.98 22.04 -12.28
C GLY A 199 -10.70 21.83 -10.79
N VAL A 200 -10.56 22.89 -10.01
CA VAL A 200 -10.33 22.85 -8.55
C VAL A 200 -11.59 23.31 -7.82
N TYR A 201 -12.07 22.48 -6.88
CA TYR A 201 -13.21 22.83 -6.02
C TYR A 201 -12.78 23.74 -4.85
N GLY A 202 -12.26 24.93 -5.19
CA GLY A 202 -11.78 25.91 -4.23
C GLY A 202 -12.86 26.88 -3.71
N PRO A 203 -12.46 27.93 -2.96
CA PRO A 203 -13.37 28.89 -2.33
C PRO A 203 -14.39 29.53 -3.28
N THR A 204 -13.98 29.87 -4.51
CA THR A 204 -14.91 30.44 -5.51
C THR A 204 -16.00 29.44 -5.91
N THR A 205 -15.63 28.17 -6.15
CA THR A 205 -16.59 27.12 -6.49
C THR A 205 -17.53 26.86 -5.30
N ILE A 206 -17.01 26.85 -4.07
CA ILE A 206 -17.80 26.73 -2.84
C ILE A 206 -18.87 27.82 -2.77
N ASN A 207 -18.48 29.08 -2.94
CA ASN A 207 -19.40 30.23 -2.85
C ASN A 207 -20.50 30.24 -3.92
N TYR A 208 -20.27 29.61 -5.07
CA TYR A 208 -21.23 29.56 -6.19
C TYR A 208 -22.00 28.23 -6.24
N THR A 209 -21.70 27.28 -5.36
CA THR A 209 -22.40 25.98 -5.37
C THR A 209 -23.86 26.18 -4.94
N PRO A 210 -24.84 25.86 -5.80
CA PRO A 210 -26.25 26.03 -5.46
C PRO A 210 -26.75 24.87 -4.59
N THR A 211 -27.94 25.04 -4.00
CA THR A 211 -28.78 23.91 -3.58
C THR A 211 -29.71 23.56 -4.72
N VAL A 212 -29.76 22.29 -5.08
CA VAL A 212 -30.59 21.75 -6.18
C VAL A 212 -31.68 20.86 -5.58
N TYR A 213 -32.92 21.10 -6.02
CA TYR A 213 -34.12 20.42 -5.51
C TYR A 213 -34.75 19.49 -6.53
N GLN A 214 -35.68 18.64 -6.07
CA GLN A 214 -36.49 17.80 -6.93
C GLN A 214 -37.24 18.64 -7.97
N ASP A 215 -37.43 18.07 -9.16
CA ASP A 215 -38.09 18.64 -10.33
C ASP A 215 -37.29 19.76 -11.04
N GLU A 216 -36.12 20.13 -10.52
CA GLU A 216 -35.16 20.95 -11.26
C GLU A 216 -34.50 20.16 -12.39
N ALA A 217 -34.03 20.88 -13.42
CA ALA A 217 -33.33 20.29 -14.54
C ALA A 217 -32.20 21.17 -15.03
N GLY A 218 -31.17 20.56 -15.62
CA GLY A 218 -30.07 21.28 -16.26
C GLY A 218 -28.72 20.58 -16.15
N PRO A 219 -27.65 21.26 -16.61
CA PRO A 219 -26.31 20.69 -16.59
C PRO A 219 -25.80 20.38 -15.18
N THR A 220 -26.13 21.21 -14.18
CA THR A 220 -25.76 20.97 -12.77
C THR A 220 -26.38 19.68 -12.24
N VAL A 221 -27.66 19.43 -12.53
CA VAL A 221 -28.35 18.17 -12.19
C VAL A 221 -27.65 16.98 -12.84
N LYS A 222 -27.28 17.10 -14.12
CA LYS A 222 -26.56 16.03 -14.84
C LYS A 222 -25.21 15.70 -14.18
N ILE A 223 -24.51 16.70 -13.66
CA ILE A 223 -23.24 16.53 -12.94
C ILE A 223 -23.48 15.85 -11.59
N ILE A 224 -24.54 16.20 -10.87
CA ILE A 224 -24.95 15.52 -9.63
C ILE A 224 -25.27 14.05 -9.91
N GLN A 225 -26.05 13.75 -10.96
CA GLN A 225 -26.36 12.38 -11.39
C GLN A 225 -25.09 11.58 -11.69
N TYR A 226 -24.12 12.15 -12.42
CA TYR A 226 -22.82 11.52 -12.64
C TYR A 226 -22.03 11.32 -11.35
N GLY A 227 -21.99 12.31 -10.47
CA GLY A 227 -21.36 12.22 -9.15
C GLY A 227 -21.92 11.07 -8.31
N LEU A 228 -23.25 10.97 -8.21
CA LEU A 228 -23.93 9.88 -7.51
C LEU A 228 -23.61 8.51 -8.15
N MET A 229 -23.60 8.46 -9.48
CA MET A 229 -23.29 7.23 -10.23
C MET A 229 -21.87 6.73 -9.96
N VAL A 230 -20.86 7.60 -10.07
CA VAL A 230 -19.46 7.22 -9.83
C VAL A 230 -19.17 6.95 -8.36
N ASN A 231 -19.98 7.45 -7.43
CA ASN A 231 -19.94 7.09 -6.01
C ASN A 231 -20.78 5.84 -5.67
N GLY A 232 -21.59 5.33 -6.61
CA GLY A 232 -22.35 4.09 -6.47
C GLY A 232 -23.72 4.24 -5.80
N PHE A 233 -24.30 5.43 -5.83
CA PHE A 233 -25.62 5.76 -5.26
C PHE A 233 -26.73 5.91 -6.30
N TYR A 234 -26.40 5.91 -7.59
CA TYR A 234 -27.37 6.08 -8.66
C TYR A 234 -27.02 5.24 -9.90
N ASP A 235 -27.97 4.45 -10.38
CA ASP A 235 -27.86 3.61 -11.58
C ASP A 235 -28.93 3.94 -12.64
N GLY A 236 -29.73 4.99 -12.38
CA GLY A 236 -30.76 5.47 -13.29
C GLY A 236 -30.23 6.27 -14.49
N ALA A 237 -31.15 6.83 -15.27
CA ALA A 237 -30.81 7.65 -16.42
C ALA A 237 -30.11 8.95 -16.01
N VAL A 238 -29.04 9.31 -16.72
CA VAL A 238 -28.34 10.60 -16.57
C VAL A 238 -28.85 11.57 -17.64
N ASP A 239 -30.06 12.06 -17.44
CA ASP A 239 -30.80 12.92 -18.38
C ASP A 239 -30.69 14.42 -18.05
N GLY A 240 -30.30 14.77 -16.83
CA GLY A 240 -30.27 16.13 -16.31
C GLY A 240 -31.57 16.56 -15.66
N VAL A 241 -32.45 15.63 -15.26
CA VAL A 241 -33.68 15.90 -14.50
C VAL A 241 -33.54 15.36 -13.07
N TYR A 242 -33.84 16.20 -12.08
CA TYR A 242 -33.73 15.85 -10.66
C TYR A 242 -35.02 15.15 -10.23
N SER A 243 -35.17 13.90 -10.67
CA SER A 243 -36.32 13.08 -10.35
C SER A 243 -36.36 12.68 -8.87
N ALA A 244 -37.49 12.10 -8.44
CA ALA A 244 -37.60 11.49 -7.11
C ALA A 244 -36.56 10.37 -6.86
N SER A 245 -36.09 9.67 -7.91
CA SER A 245 -35.02 8.68 -7.76
C SER A 245 -33.66 9.32 -7.50
N VAL A 246 -33.38 10.48 -8.11
CA VAL A 246 -32.18 11.27 -7.79
C VAL A 246 -32.24 11.78 -6.34
N ALA A 247 -33.39 12.30 -5.91
CA ALA A 247 -33.59 12.74 -4.53
C ALA A 247 -33.37 11.59 -3.52
N SER A 248 -33.86 10.39 -3.83
CA SER A 248 -33.65 9.19 -3.00
C SER A 248 -32.18 8.74 -2.97
N ALA A 249 -31.47 8.86 -4.10
CA ALA A 249 -30.03 8.58 -4.17
C ALA A 249 -29.22 9.57 -3.34
N VAL A 250 -29.59 10.86 -3.35
CA VAL A 250 -28.97 11.89 -2.50
C VAL A 250 -29.21 11.62 -1.02
N LEU A 251 -30.44 11.28 -0.63
CA LEU A 251 -30.72 10.87 0.75
C LEU A 251 -29.86 9.67 1.16
N SER A 252 -29.75 8.66 0.30
CA SER A 252 -28.92 7.47 0.57
C SER A 252 -27.43 7.82 0.71
N PHE A 253 -26.92 8.74 -0.11
CA PHE A 253 -25.55 9.25 0.00
C PHE A 253 -25.33 9.98 1.33
N ARG A 254 -26.26 10.86 1.73
CA ARG A 254 -26.21 11.58 3.01
C ARG A 254 -26.22 10.63 4.19
N GLU A 255 -27.11 9.66 4.22
CA GLU A 255 -27.18 8.66 5.29
C GLU A 255 -25.91 7.82 5.38
N PHE A 256 -25.33 7.50 4.21
CA PHE A 256 -24.08 6.75 4.13
C PHE A 256 -22.87 7.56 4.61
N MET A 257 -22.77 8.85 4.24
CA MET A 257 -21.67 9.75 4.60
C MET A 257 -21.89 10.52 5.92
N LYS A 258 -23.03 10.31 6.58
CA LYS A 258 -23.45 11.03 7.80
C LYS A 258 -23.58 12.54 7.64
N LEU A 259 -24.18 12.98 6.54
CA LEU A 259 -24.38 14.39 6.19
C LEU A 259 -25.81 14.85 6.50
N ALA A 260 -26.01 15.43 7.68
CA ALA A 260 -27.28 16.08 8.04
C ALA A 260 -27.43 17.42 7.29
N PRO A 261 -28.65 17.87 6.95
CA PRO A 261 -29.93 17.21 7.18
C PRO A 261 -30.17 16.03 6.22
N TYR A 262 -30.77 14.95 6.73
CA TYR A 262 -31.13 13.77 5.93
C TYR A 262 -32.37 14.02 5.08
N ASN A 263 -32.18 14.66 3.93
CA ASN A 263 -33.22 14.94 2.94
C ASN A 263 -32.72 14.66 1.50
N GLY A 264 -33.61 14.81 0.53
CA GLY A 264 -33.31 14.55 -0.89
C GLY A 264 -32.83 15.78 -1.67
N SER A 265 -32.34 16.85 -1.01
CA SER A 265 -31.79 18.03 -1.70
C SER A 265 -30.26 17.95 -1.78
N ALA A 266 -29.68 18.40 -2.89
CA ALA A 266 -28.24 18.43 -3.11
C ALA A 266 -27.69 19.84 -2.90
N ASP A 267 -27.11 20.10 -1.72
CA ASP A 267 -26.43 21.34 -1.35
C ASP A 267 -24.90 21.18 -1.47
N LEU A 268 -24.15 22.14 -0.92
CA LEU A 268 -22.69 22.13 -0.91
C LEU A 268 -22.10 20.83 -0.34
N GLU A 269 -22.62 20.32 0.78
CA GLU A 269 -22.09 19.12 1.43
C GLU A 269 -22.23 17.90 0.51
N VAL A 270 -23.37 17.78 -0.18
CA VAL A 270 -23.59 16.71 -1.16
C VAL A 270 -22.72 16.92 -2.40
N ILE A 271 -22.82 18.07 -3.04
CA ILE A 271 -22.17 18.30 -4.35
C ILE A 271 -20.65 18.22 -4.21
N LYS A 272 -20.07 18.81 -3.17
CA LYS A 272 -18.63 18.72 -2.91
C LYS A 272 -18.23 17.30 -2.47
N GLY A 273 -19.00 16.66 -1.59
CA GLY A 273 -18.76 15.27 -1.17
C GLY A 273 -18.78 14.24 -2.30
N LEU A 274 -19.50 14.52 -3.39
CA LEU A 274 -19.49 13.68 -4.59
C LEU A 274 -18.22 13.87 -5.46
N LEU A 275 -17.55 15.02 -5.39
CA LEU A 275 -16.51 15.44 -6.34
C LEU A 275 -15.11 15.59 -5.73
N THR A 276 -15.00 15.71 -4.39
CA THR A 276 -13.72 15.74 -3.68
C THR A 276 -13.74 14.71 -2.56
N SER A 277 -12.57 14.14 -2.25
CA SER A 277 -12.47 13.14 -1.18
C SER A 277 -12.88 13.74 0.17
N ASN A 278 -12.35 14.91 0.52
CA ASN A 278 -12.61 15.60 1.78
C ASN A 278 -13.99 16.26 1.91
N GLY A 279 -14.82 16.25 0.86
CA GLY A 279 -16.13 16.90 0.86
C GLY A 279 -16.13 18.35 1.35
N ASP A 280 -17.23 18.80 1.96
CA ASP A 280 -17.24 20.08 2.67
C ASP A 280 -16.48 19.98 3.98
N THR A 281 -15.40 20.75 4.11
CA THR A 281 -14.52 20.73 5.27
C THR A 281 -15.10 21.52 6.45
N ASN A 282 -16.21 22.24 6.23
CA ASN A 282 -16.95 22.92 7.31
C ASN A 282 -18.11 22.07 7.86
N ARG A 283 -18.33 20.84 7.34
CA ARG A 283 -19.42 19.98 7.82
C ARG A 283 -19.22 19.62 9.30
N ASP A 284 -20.33 19.41 9.99
CA ASP A 284 -20.32 18.92 11.36
C ASP A 284 -19.75 17.50 11.43
N SER A 285 -19.07 17.19 12.53
CA SER A 285 -18.58 15.84 12.81
C SER A 285 -18.46 15.58 14.31
N ASP A 286 -18.29 14.32 14.67
CA ASP A 286 -18.34 13.84 16.06
C ASP A 286 -17.06 13.10 16.50
N ALA A 287 -16.04 13.06 15.64
CA ALA A 287 -14.77 12.41 15.91
C ALA A 287 -13.59 13.33 15.57
N CYS A 288 -12.44 13.03 16.13
CA CYS A 288 -11.18 13.64 15.73
C CYS A 288 -10.01 12.72 16.04
N ASP A 289 -8.83 13.01 15.51
CA ASP A 289 -7.60 12.42 15.97
C ASP A 289 -6.51 13.48 16.14
N THR A 290 -5.47 13.12 16.87
CA THR A 290 -4.35 14.03 17.07
C THR A 290 -3.11 13.24 17.42
N SER A 291 -1.94 13.75 17.01
CA SER A 291 -0.66 13.23 17.47
C SER A 291 -0.23 13.82 18.81
N PHE A 292 -0.94 14.79 19.40
CA PHE A 292 -0.59 15.38 20.69
C PHE A 292 -1.13 14.55 21.86
N GLN A 293 -0.36 14.45 22.95
CA GLN A 293 -0.90 13.94 24.21
C GLN A 293 -1.88 14.94 24.80
N VAL A 294 -3.07 14.48 25.17
CA VAL A 294 -4.20 15.32 25.54
C VAL A 294 -4.29 15.50 27.06
N SER A 295 -4.26 16.76 27.52
CA SER A 295 -4.46 17.11 28.92
C SER A 295 -5.94 17.00 29.34
N SER A 296 -6.22 16.92 30.65
CA SER A 296 -7.60 16.98 31.16
C SER A 296 -8.37 18.23 30.71
N ALA A 297 -7.70 19.39 30.64
CA ALA A 297 -8.32 20.64 30.19
C ALA A 297 -8.66 20.59 28.70
N THR A 298 -7.75 20.07 27.87
CA THR A 298 -7.96 19.92 26.43
C THR A 298 -9.04 18.87 26.13
N ALA A 299 -9.07 17.75 26.86
CA ALA A 299 -10.11 16.72 26.74
C ALA A 299 -11.52 17.28 26.97
N LYS A 300 -11.70 18.11 28.02
CA LYS A 300 -12.98 18.79 28.29
C LYS A 300 -13.36 19.77 27.18
N LYS A 301 -12.39 20.50 26.62
CA LYS A 301 -12.64 21.40 25.47
C LYS A 301 -13.09 20.62 24.25
N LEU A 302 -12.42 19.50 23.92
CA LEU A 302 -12.80 18.63 22.80
C LEU A 302 -14.23 18.10 22.98
N LYS A 303 -14.58 17.63 24.18
CA LYS A 303 -15.95 17.18 24.46
C LYS A 303 -16.98 18.30 24.29
N ASN A 304 -16.69 19.48 24.84
CA ASN A 304 -17.59 20.64 24.75
C ASN A 304 -17.74 21.17 23.32
N PHE A 305 -16.74 20.96 22.46
CA PHE A 305 -16.82 21.30 21.04
C PHE A 305 -17.81 20.39 20.28
N GLY A 306 -18.02 19.16 20.76
CA GLY A 306 -18.97 18.21 20.17
C GLY A 306 -18.38 16.84 19.88
N PHE A 307 -17.06 16.67 20.01
CA PHE A 307 -16.42 15.38 19.76
C PHE A 307 -16.82 14.33 20.80
N ASN A 308 -17.07 13.12 20.33
CA ASN A 308 -17.42 11.95 21.12
C ASN A 308 -16.36 10.85 21.02
N LEU A 309 -15.68 10.77 19.87
CA LEU A 309 -14.59 9.85 19.63
C LEU A 309 -13.28 10.60 19.43
N ILE A 310 -12.18 10.01 19.92
CA ILE A 310 -10.83 10.51 19.67
C ILE A 310 -9.88 9.39 19.25
N GLY A 311 -9.20 9.59 18.14
CA GLY A 311 -8.14 8.72 17.64
C GLY A 311 -6.84 9.04 18.35
N ARG A 312 -6.22 8.02 18.95
CA ARG A 312 -4.94 8.18 19.66
C ARG A 312 -3.97 7.07 19.31
N TYR A 313 -2.71 7.47 19.11
CA TYR A 313 -1.64 6.57 18.71
C TYR A 313 -1.22 5.67 19.87
N LEU A 314 -1.09 4.37 19.62
CA LEU A 314 -0.64 3.41 20.63
C LEU A 314 0.83 3.62 21.00
N THR A 315 1.66 4.04 20.04
CA THR A 315 3.12 4.08 20.13
C THR A 315 3.70 5.33 19.47
N GLY A 316 5.03 5.48 19.57
CA GLY A 316 5.80 6.37 18.73
C GLY A 316 6.00 7.81 19.22
N THR A 317 6.82 8.51 18.44
CA THR A 317 7.11 9.95 18.54
C THR A 317 6.91 10.62 17.18
N VAL A 318 6.68 11.92 17.16
CA VAL A 318 6.59 12.74 15.93
C VAL A 318 7.50 13.95 16.01
N GLY A 319 7.84 14.52 14.87
CA GLY A 319 8.78 15.63 14.76
C GLY A 319 10.24 15.19 14.86
N VAL A 320 11.14 16.10 14.51
CA VAL A 320 12.59 15.88 14.49
C VAL A 320 13.31 16.94 15.34
N GLY A 321 14.52 16.63 15.78
CA GLY A 321 15.35 17.57 16.55
C GLY A 321 14.63 18.07 17.82
N SER A 322 14.65 19.39 18.04
CA SER A 322 14.00 20.05 19.18
C SER A 322 12.47 19.95 19.17
N ASN A 323 11.86 19.61 18.03
CA ASN A 323 10.41 19.47 17.89
C ASN A 323 9.95 18.02 18.08
N ARG A 324 10.87 17.08 18.33
CA ARG A 324 10.54 15.68 18.59
C ARG A 324 9.74 15.56 19.89
N ARG A 325 8.54 15.02 19.81
CA ARG A 325 7.62 14.83 20.94
C ARG A 325 6.94 13.47 20.91
N ARG A 326 6.46 13.02 22.07
CA ARG A 326 5.66 11.80 22.19
C ARG A 326 4.31 11.99 21.50
N LYS A 327 3.89 10.98 20.72
CA LYS A 327 2.52 10.88 20.21
C LYS A 327 1.70 9.78 20.87
N ASN A 328 2.38 8.83 21.50
CA ASN A 328 1.77 7.67 22.13
C ASN A 328 0.80 8.04 23.26
N LEU A 329 -0.28 7.28 23.34
CA LEU A 329 -1.29 7.33 24.40
C LEU A 329 -0.67 6.84 25.73
N THR A 330 -1.16 7.38 26.84
CA THR A 330 -0.73 7.00 28.20
C THR A 330 -1.93 6.69 29.08
N SER A 331 -1.73 5.92 30.16
CA SER A 331 -2.81 5.57 31.10
C SER A 331 -3.46 6.80 31.75
N SER A 332 -2.68 7.83 32.10
CA SER A 332 -3.20 9.08 32.65
C SER A 332 -3.98 9.90 31.61
N GLU A 333 -3.57 9.87 30.34
CA GLU A 333 -4.32 10.46 29.24
C GLU A 333 -5.65 9.72 29.00
N ILE A 334 -5.67 8.39 29.07
CA ILE A 334 -6.91 7.59 28.99
C ILE A 334 -7.90 8.03 30.07
N GLU A 335 -7.46 8.14 31.32
CA GLU A 335 -8.31 8.63 32.42
C GLU A 335 -8.85 10.03 32.13
N ASN A 336 -8.02 10.94 31.64
CA ASN A 336 -8.44 12.31 31.28
C ASN A 336 -9.53 12.32 30.19
N LEU A 337 -9.35 11.52 29.13
CA LEU A 337 -10.28 11.44 28.01
C LEU A 337 -11.61 10.80 28.43
N VAL A 338 -11.56 9.67 29.15
CA VAL A 338 -12.77 8.97 29.61
C VAL A 338 -13.53 9.80 30.63
N ASN A 339 -12.85 10.46 31.58
CA ASN A 339 -13.50 11.36 32.55
C ASN A 339 -14.14 12.58 31.89
N ALA A 340 -13.64 13.02 30.73
CA ALA A 340 -14.29 14.03 29.91
C ALA A 340 -15.48 13.48 29.11
N GLY A 341 -15.71 12.16 29.08
CA GLY A 341 -16.79 11.53 28.33
C GLY A 341 -16.47 11.26 26.86
N LEU A 342 -15.19 11.14 26.51
CA LEU A 342 -14.71 10.72 25.19
C LEU A 342 -14.46 9.22 25.14
N SER A 343 -14.69 8.60 23.98
CA SER A 343 -14.29 7.24 23.67
C SER A 343 -13.06 7.25 22.76
N ILE A 344 -12.16 6.28 22.92
CA ILE A 344 -10.87 6.27 22.23
C ILE A 344 -10.84 5.15 21.18
N PHE A 345 -10.43 5.45 19.94
CA PHE A 345 -10.06 4.43 18.96
C PHE A 345 -8.54 4.40 18.76
N PRO A 346 -7.90 3.23 18.85
CA PRO A 346 -6.44 3.13 18.77
C PRO A 346 -5.93 3.14 17.33
N ILE A 347 -4.90 3.96 17.10
CA ILE A 347 -4.16 4.06 15.83
C ILE A 347 -2.76 3.46 16.03
N TYR A 348 -2.30 2.66 15.08
CA TYR A 348 -0.90 2.23 15.00
C TYR A 348 -0.24 2.83 13.76
N GLN A 349 0.82 3.61 13.97
CA GLN A 349 1.60 4.24 12.91
C GLN A 349 3.03 4.45 13.40
N ASP A 350 3.95 3.54 13.11
CA ASP A 350 5.39 3.77 13.35
C ASP A 350 6.21 3.78 12.04
N ASN A 351 5.50 3.86 10.90
CA ASN A 351 6.10 4.03 9.58
C ASN A 351 6.75 5.42 9.42
N ASP A 352 7.62 5.53 8.42
CA ASP A 352 8.34 6.74 8.03
C ASP A 352 7.74 7.44 6.79
N GLY A 353 6.55 7.00 6.35
CA GLY A 353 5.89 7.47 5.13
C GLY A 353 6.40 6.85 3.83
N SER A 354 7.36 5.91 3.88
CA SER A 354 7.85 5.20 2.69
C SER A 354 6.92 4.05 2.28
N GLU A 355 6.86 3.76 0.98
CA GLU A 355 6.11 2.59 0.49
C GLU A 355 6.84 1.28 0.84
N GLU A 356 8.17 1.33 0.89
CA GLU A 356 9.05 0.21 1.19
C GLU A 356 8.88 -0.33 2.62
N TYR A 357 8.35 0.49 3.54
CA TYR A 357 7.98 0.06 4.89
C TYR A 357 6.95 -1.08 4.87
N PHE A 358 6.01 -1.09 3.92
CA PHE A 358 4.88 -2.01 3.93
C PHE A 358 5.25 -3.37 3.36
N THR A 359 5.96 -4.17 4.16
CA THR A 359 6.33 -5.56 3.87
C THR A 359 5.54 -6.55 4.75
N ALA A 360 5.50 -7.83 4.35
CA ALA A 360 4.92 -8.87 5.19
C ALA A 360 5.62 -8.97 6.56
N ASN A 361 6.94 -8.84 6.60
CA ASN A 361 7.75 -8.90 7.82
C ASN A 361 7.44 -7.73 8.76
N GLN A 362 7.38 -6.51 8.22
CA GLN A 362 6.97 -5.34 8.97
C GLN A 362 5.56 -5.51 9.54
N GLY A 363 4.64 -6.09 8.77
CA GLY A 363 3.28 -6.37 9.23
C GLY A 363 3.23 -7.36 10.41
N VAL A 364 4.18 -8.29 10.49
CA VAL A 364 4.30 -9.18 11.65
C VAL A 364 4.69 -8.36 12.89
N TYR A 365 5.76 -7.58 12.77
CA TYR A 365 6.28 -6.76 13.87
C TYR A 365 5.22 -5.79 14.40
N ASP A 366 4.61 -5.02 13.50
CA ASP A 366 3.62 -4.00 13.82
C ASP A 366 2.41 -4.56 14.54
N ALA A 367 1.90 -5.72 14.09
CA ALA A 367 0.75 -6.36 14.73
C ALA A 367 1.00 -6.66 16.21
N ASN A 368 2.21 -7.07 16.56
CA ASN A 368 2.54 -7.44 17.94
C ASN A 368 2.84 -6.22 18.80
N VAL A 369 3.58 -5.24 18.27
CA VAL A 369 3.79 -3.96 18.96
C VAL A 369 2.43 -3.32 19.28
N ALA A 370 1.53 -3.25 18.29
CA ALA A 370 0.19 -2.72 18.46
C ALA A 370 -0.63 -3.51 19.50
N ALA A 371 -0.68 -4.85 19.40
CA ALA A 371 -1.43 -5.68 20.35
C ALA A 371 -0.94 -5.52 21.79
N ASN A 372 0.38 -5.45 21.98
CA ASN A 372 0.99 -5.32 23.30
C ASN A 372 0.74 -3.93 23.90
N ALA A 373 0.93 -2.88 23.10
CA ALA A 373 0.63 -1.52 23.52
C ALA A 373 -0.86 -1.37 23.91
N ALA A 374 -1.77 -1.88 23.08
CA ALA A 374 -3.20 -1.84 23.36
C ALA A 374 -3.57 -2.61 24.64
N GLN A 375 -2.99 -3.80 24.85
CA GLN A 375 -3.24 -4.60 26.06
C GLN A 375 -2.74 -3.91 27.32
N ARG A 376 -1.53 -3.33 27.31
CA ARG A 376 -0.98 -2.59 28.45
C ARG A 376 -1.82 -1.36 28.80
N LEU A 377 -2.33 -0.68 27.78
CA LEU A 377 -3.22 0.48 27.94
C LEU A 377 -4.64 0.07 28.37
N GLY A 378 -4.94 -1.23 28.41
CA GLY A 378 -6.20 -1.76 28.93
C GLY A 378 -7.34 -1.79 27.93
N PHE A 379 -7.06 -1.71 26.62
CA PHE A 379 -8.10 -1.87 25.61
C PHE A 379 -8.73 -3.28 25.72
N PRO A 380 -10.06 -3.40 25.66
CA PRO A 380 -10.72 -4.70 25.76
C PRO A 380 -10.56 -5.54 24.49
N LYS A 381 -10.70 -6.85 24.63
CA LYS A 381 -10.78 -7.78 23.48
C LYS A 381 -11.90 -7.33 22.53
N GLY A 382 -11.66 -7.44 21.23
CA GLY A 382 -12.60 -7.03 20.19
C GLY A 382 -12.45 -5.58 19.73
N THR A 383 -11.60 -4.78 20.37
CA THR A 383 -11.23 -3.43 19.91
C THR A 383 -10.59 -3.49 18.53
N THR A 384 -10.97 -2.58 17.65
CA THR A 384 -10.35 -2.41 16.32
C THR A 384 -9.13 -1.51 16.45
N ILE A 385 -7.97 -1.95 15.98
CA ILE A 385 -6.75 -1.14 15.89
C ILE A 385 -6.54 -0.75 14.43
N TYR A 386 -6.46 0.55 14.14
CA TYR A 386 -6.28 1.06 12.78
C TYR A 386 -4.79 1.16 12.45
N PHE A 387 -4.31 0.28 11.56
CA PHE A 387 -2.93 0.27 11.06
C PHE A 387 -2.81 1.27 9.92
N ALA A 388 -1.92 2.25 10.04
CA ALA A 388 -1.83 3.37 9.12
C ALA A 388 -0.91 3.09 7.93
N VAL A 389 -1.48 3.19 6.73
CA VAL A 389 -0.78 3.33 5.45
C VAL A 389 -0.89 4.79 5.03
N ASP A 390 -0.03 5.62 5.62
CA ASP A 390 -0.05 7.08 5.49
C ASP A 390 0.93 7.55 4.39
N THR A 391 0.74 7.02 3.18
CA THR A 391 1.53 7.34 2.00
C THR A 391 0.71 7.13 0.72
N ASP A 392 1.12 7.76 -0.38
CA ASP A 392 0.38 7.71 -1.66
C ASP A 392 0.72 6.47 -2.50
N VAL A 393 0.28 5.29 -2.04
CA VAL A 393 0.48 4.03 -2.78
C VAL A 393 -0.40 3.97 -4.03
N GLN A 394 0.21 3.85 -5.20
CA GLN A 394 -0.50 3.73 -6.47
C GLN A 394 -1.20 2.37 -6.62
N ASP A 395 -2.30 2.31 -7.38
CA ASP A 395 -3.11 1.09 -7.52
C ASP A 395 -2.33 -0.14 -8.01
N GLY A 396 -1.32 0.08 -8.87
CA GLY A 396 -0.44 -0.96 -9.38
C GLY A 396 0.46 -1.59 -8.31
N ASP A 397 0.81 -0.82 -7.28
CA ASP A 397 1.80 -1.21 -6.27
C ASP A 397 1.15 -1.82 -5.02
N ILE A 398 -0.13 -1.48 -4.74
CA ILE A 398 -0.89 -1.98 -3.57
C ILE A 398 -0.82 -3.51 -3.40
N ALA A 399 -0.89 -4.27 -4.51
CA ALA A 399 -0.87 -5.73 -4.46
C ALA A 399 0.48 -6.30 -3.99
N GLY A 400 1.59 -5.60 -4.27
CA GLY A 400 2.94 -6.00 -3.91
C GLY A 400 3.42 -5.46 -2.57
N THR A 401 2.78 -4.40 -2.05
CA THR A 401 3.19 -3.71 -0.81
C THR A 401 2.15 -3.90 0.31
N VAL A 402 1.07 -3.10 0.28
CA VAL A 402 0.08 -3.01 1.36
C VAL A 402 -0.66 -4.33 1.60
N ILE A 403 -0.98 -5.07 0.55
CA ILE A 403 -1.76 -6.32 0.69
C ILE A 403 -0.97 -7.39 1.47
N PRO A 404 0.28 -7.72 1.12
CA PRO A 404 1.13 -8.58 1.94
C PRO A 404 1.30 -8.10 3.38
N TYR A 405 1.51 -6.79 3.59
CA TYR A 405 1.61 -6.19 4.92
C TYR A 405 0.33 -6.44 5.75
N MET A 406 -0.84 -6.07 5.23
CA MET A 406 -2.11 -6.20 5.95
C MET A 406 -2.53 -7.66 6.16
N ALA A 407 -2.23 -8.55 5.22
CA ALA A 407 -2.42 -9.99 5.39
C ALA A 407 -1.62 -10.50 6.59
N SER A 408 -0.35 -10.08 6.68
CA SER A 408 0.53 -10.41 7.79
C SER A 408 0.02 -9.84 9.11
N VAL A 409 -0.42 -8.57 9.13
CA VAL A 409 -1.01 -7.94 10.31
C VAL A 409 -2.20 -8.74 10.82
N LYS A 410 -3.14 -9.12 9.95
CA LYS A 410 -4.30 -9.92 10.34
C LYS A 410 -3.94 -11.28 10.93
N ASN A 411 -2.95 -11.95 10.36
CA ASN A 411 -2.57 -13.29 10.81
C ASN A 411 -1.82 -13.27 12.14
N HIS A 412 -1.19 -12.15 12.50
CA HIS A 412 -0.35 -12.03 13.68
C HIS A 412 -0.90 -11.11 14.77
N LEU A 413 -2.02 -10.41 14.53
CA LEU A 413 -2.65 -9.58 15.56
C LEU A 413 -3.27 -10.46 16.67
N ARG A 414 -2.70 -10.36 17.87
CA ARG A 414 -3.06 -11.19 19.03
C ARG A 414 -4.11 -10.54 19.93
N ASN A 415 -4.33 -11.17 21.09
CA ASN A 415 -5.12 -10.64 22.21
C ASN A 415 -6.60 -10.38 21.90
N GLY A 416 -7.10 -10.92 20.79
CA GLY A 416 -8.50 -10.80 20.37
C GLY A 416 -8.85 -9.44 19.79
N TYR A 417 -7.87 -8.61 19.40
CA TYR A 417 -8.11 -7.37 18.67
C TYR A 417 -8.51 -7.63 17.22
N LYS A 418 -9.14 -6.62 16.60
CA LYS A 418 -9.52 -6.65 15.19
C LYS A 418 -8.64 -5.68 14.40
N VAL A 419 -8.36 -6.03 13.15
CA VAL A 419 -7.59 -5.17 12.25
C VAL A 419 -8.51 -4.12 11.60
N GLY A 420 -8.21 -2.85 11.81
CA GLY A 420 -8.65 -1.74 10.97
C GLY A 420 -7.52 -1.27 10.07
N ILE A 421 -7.86 -0.64 8.95
CA ILE A 421 -6.91 0.00 8.04
C ILE A 421 -7.12 1.52 8.09
N TYR A 422 -6.05 2.30 8.25
CA TYR A 422 -6.04 3.71 7.88
C TYR A 422 -5.32 3.90 6.54
N GLY A 423 -5.88 4.73 5.67
CA GLY A 423 -5.23 5.09 4.40
C GLY A 423 -6.22 5.61 3.35
N THR A 424 -5.74 5.76 2.12
CA THR A 424 -6.57 6.28 1.01
C THR A 424 -7.78 5.39 0.73
N ARG A 425 -8.81 5.94 0.07
CA ARG A 425 -10.01 5.19 -0.35
C ARG A 425 -9.65 3.91 -1.09
N ASN A 426 -8.68 3.94 -2.02
CA ASN A 426 -8.28 2.76 -2.76
C ASN A 426 -7.61 1.71 -1.86
N VAL A 427 -6.62 2.11 -1.06
CA VAL A 427 -5.94 1.23 -0.09
C VAL A 427 -6.97 0.55 0.84
N CYS A 428 -7.88 1.34 1.40
CA CYS A 428 -8.94 0.82 2.27
C CYS A 428 -9.84 -0.18 1.54
N ASN A 429 -10.33 0.15 0.34
CA ASN A 429 -11.19 -0.75 -0.44
C ASN A 429 -10.49 -2.06 -0.80
N ARG A 430 -9.22 -2.02 -1.22
CA ARG A 430 -8.42 -3.20 -1.58
C ARG A 430 -8.22 -4.10 -0.36
N THR A 431 -7.80 -3.54 0.76
CA THR A 431 -7.60 -4.29 2.02
C THR A 431 -8.90 -4.91 2.55
N LEU A 432 -10.01 -4.17 2.50
CA LEU A 432 -11.33 -4.67 2.90
C LEU A 432 -11.85 -5.77 1.97
N LYS A 433 -11.57 -5.68 0.66
CA LYS A 433 -11.96 -6.67 -0.35
C LYS A 433 -11.26 -8.01 -0.13
N GLU A 434 -9.97 -7.99 0.21
CA GLU A 434 -9.22 -9.20 0.58
C GLU A 434 -9.62 -9.74 1.97
N GLY A 435 -10.40 -8.97 2.74
CA GLY A 435 -10.84 -9.35 4.07
C GLY A 435 -9.74 -9.25 5.14
N TYR A 436 -8.70 -8.43 4.90
CA TYR A 436 -7.59 -8.24 5.82
C TYR A 436 -7.86 -7.18 6.90
N ALA A 437 -8.88 -6.34 6.71
CA ALA A 437 -9.41 -5.44 7.74
C ALA A 437 -10.93 -5.62 7.90
N VAL A 438 -11.45 -5.26 9.08
CA VAL A 438 -12.90 -5.26 9.34
C VAL A 438 -13.54 -3.88 9.14
N ASN A 439 -12.77 -2.81 9.35
CA ASN A 439 -13.19 -1.41 9.29
C ASN A 439 -12.11 -0.56 8.59
N ALA A 440 -12.52 0.57 8.02
CA ALA A 440 -11.60 1.56 7.43
C ALA A 440 -11.68 2.91 8.17
N PHE A 441 -10.52 3.51 8.39
CA PHE A 441 -10.34 4.91 8.75
C PHE A 441 -9.75 5.61 7.53
N VAL A 442 -10.52 6.47 6.87
CA VAL A 442 -10.18 6.92 5.51
C VAL A 442 -9.48 8.27 5.55
N SER A 443 -8.34 8.39 4.86
CA SER A 443 -7.54 9.63 4.80
C SER A 443 -8.03 10.60 3.71
N ASP A 444 -9.31 10.97 3.74
CA ASP A 444 -9.93 11.78 2.70
C ASP A 444 -9.40 13.23 2.61
N MET A 445 -8.78 13.74 3.67
CA MET A 445 -8.10 15.04 3.69
C MET A 445 -6.88 15.10 2.77
N SER A 446 -6.27 13.95 2.45
CA SER A 446 -5.15 13.83 1.51
C SER A 446 -5.64 13.89 0.07
N THR A 447 -6.20 15.03 -0.34
CA THR A 447 -6.87 15.22 -1.66
C THR A 447 -5.91 15.09 -2.85
N GLY A 448 -4.60 15.18 -2.62
CA GLY A 448 -3.57 15.02 -3.65
C GLY A 448 -3.24 13.57 -3.96
N TYR A 449 -3.50 12.64 -3.03
CA TYR A 449 -3.11 11.25 -3.12
C TYR A 449 -3.90 10.53 -4.22
N SER A 450 -3.18 9.79 -5.06
CA SER A 450 -3.73 9.00 -6.17
C SER A 450 -4.86 8.07 -5.73
N GLY A 451 -4.73 7.44 -4.56
CA GLY A 451 -5.74 6.53 -4.00
C GLY A 451 -7.05 7.19 -3.55
N ASN A 452 -7.12 8.52 -3.51
CA ASN A 452 -8.34 9.28 -3.21
C ASN A 452 -9.00 9.87 -4.45
N LEU A 453 -8.39 9.72 -5.63
CA LEU A 453 -8.80 10.39 -6.85
C LEU A 453 -9.47 9.43 -7.84
N GLY A 454 -10.80 9.36 -7.74
CA GLY A 454 -11.62 8.47 -8.57
C GLY A 454 -12.04 7.18 -7.88
N TYR A 455 -11.77 7.05 -6.58
CA TYR A 455 -12.16 5.89 -5.78
C TYR A 455 -13.35 6.22 -4.88
N LYS A 456 -14.25 5.24 -4.75
CA LYS A 456 -15.45 5.33 -3.90
C LYS A 456 -15.06 5.22 -2.43
N MET A 457 -15.82 5.89 -1.56
CA MET A 457 -15.72 5.68 -0.12
C MET A 457 -15.95 4.19 0.23
N PRO A 458 -15.12 3.54 1.05
CA PRO A 458 -15.29 2.14 1.40
C PRO A 458 -16.60 1.87 2.14
N LYS A 459 -17.33 0.80 1.78
CA LYS A 459 -18.62 0.47 2.43
C LYS A 459 -18.54 0.25 3.94
N LYS A 460 -17.36 -0.16 4.43
CA LYS A 460 -17.04 -0.41 5.84
C LYS A 460 -16.19 0.71 6.46
N TRP A 461 -16.28 1.93 5.94
CA TRP A 461 -15.71 3.09 6.61
C TRP A 461 -16.33 3.25 8.01
N SER A 462 -15.48 3.45 9.00
CA SER A 462 -15.84 3.72 10.39
C SER A 462 -15.51 5.15 10.75
N LEU A 463 -14.36 5.63 10.28
CA LEU A 463 -13.87 6.99 10.48
C LEU A 463 -13.49 7.57 9.12
N ASP A 464 -13.65 8.87 8.97
CA ASP A 464 -13.37 9.63 7.74
C ASP A 464 -12.68 10.93 8.11
N GLN A 465 -11.36 11.02 7.87
CA GLN A 465 -10.52 12.17 8.16
C GLN A 465 -10.56 13.16 7.01
N PHE A 466 -11.03 14.39 7.23
CA PHE A 466 -11.32 15.30 6.12
C PHE A 466 -10.75 16.72 6.24
N THR A 467 -10.32 17.16 7.42
CA THR A 467 -9.64 18.46 7.55
C THR A 467 -8.79 18.55 8.81
N GLU A 468 -7.66 19.26 8.76
CA GLU A 468 -6.86 19.62 9.94
C GLU A 468 -7.12 21.07 10.36
N PHE A 469 -7.13 21.33 11.66
CA PHE A 469 -7.10 22.69 12.20
C PHE A 469 -6.44 22.76 13.59
N ASN A 470 -6.04 23.97 14.00
CA ASN A 470 -5.54 24.19 15.36
C ASN A 470 -6.72 24.31 16.33
N PHE A 471 -6.76 23.45 17.33
CA PHE A 471 -7.75 23.47 18.40
C PHE A 471 -7.08 23.69 19.76
N ALA A 472 -7.34 24.85 20.35
CA ALA A 472 -6.62 25.33 21.54
C ALA A 472 -5.10 25.37 21.29
N ASP A 473 -4.34 24.49 21.94
CA ASP A 473 -2.88 24.40 21.90
C ASP A 473 -2.37 23.17 21.11
N ILE A 474 -3.26 22.42 20.46
CA ILE A 474 -2.92 21.23 19.69
C ILE A 474 -3.46 21.33 18.26
N ALA A 475 -2.77 20.67 17.32
CA ALA A 475 -3.35 20.39 16.01
C ALA A 475 -4.25 19.16 16.10
N VAL A 476 -5.41 19.23 15.45
CA VAL A 476 -6.44 18.19 15.46
C VAL A 476 -6.89 17.97 14.02
N ASP A 477 -6.92 16.69 13.65
CA ASP A 477 -7.56 16.22 12.43
C ASP A 477 -9.04 15.93 12.76
N GLN A 478 -9.94 16.54 12.01
CA GLN A 478 -11.37 16.36 12.16
C GLN A 478 -11.82 15.12 11.41
N ASP A 479 -12.52 14.25 12.14
CA ASP A 479 -13.05 13.00 11.64
C ASP A 479 -14.57 12.96 11.72
N ALA A 480 -15.22 12.29 10.78
CA ALA A 480 -16.62 11.86 10.93
C ALA A 480 -16.67 10.39 11.34
N SER A 481 -17.59 10.02 12.24
CA SER A 481 -17.87 8.61 12.55
C SER A 481 -19.08 8.11 11.77
N SER A 482 -18.98 6.92 11.18
CA SER A 482 -20.14 6.22 10.61
C SER A 482 -21.00 5.53 11.67
N GLY A 483 -20.51 5.46 12.91
CA GLY A 483 -21.09 4.70 14.03
C GLY A 483 -20.75 3.20 14.01
N ARG A 484 -19.98 2.71 13.04
CA ARG A 484 -19.52 1.30 13.00
C ARG A 484 -18.49 0.97 14.08
N ASP A 485 -17.70 1.96 14.46
CA ASP A 485 -16.80 1.90 15.60
C ASP A 485 -17.22 2.98 16.59
N THR A 486 -17.53 2.57 17.82
CA THR A 486 -17.93 3.49 18.89
C THR A 486 -16.76 3.89 19.78
N GLY A 487 -15.55 3.42 19.47
CA GLY A 487 -14.38 3.55 20.33
C GLY A 487 -14.53 2.79 21.65
N THR A 488 -13.54 2.98 22.52
CA THR A 488 -13.45 2.38 23.85
C THR A 488 -13.58 3.45 24.92
N SER A 489 -14.54 3.28 25.84
CA SER A 489 -14.72 4.12 27.02
C SER A 489 -14.50 3.37 28.34
N LYS A 490 -14.22 2.07 28.27
CA LYS A 490 -13.94 1.21 29.42
C LYS A 490 -12.63 0.49 29.21
N PHE A 491 -11.69 0.75 30.10
CA PHE A 491 -10.36 0.20 30.06
C PHE A 491 -10.16 -0.69 31.28
N ASN A 492 -9.56 -1.84 31.05
CA ASN A 492 -9.08 -2.72 32.11
C ASN A 492 -7.56 -2.75 31.99
N PRO A 493 -6.86 -1.67 32.38
CA PRO A 493 -5.41 -1.67 32.36
C PRO A 493 -4.94 -2.85 33.20
N ILE A 494 -4.33 -3.82 32.54
CA ILE A 494 -3.60 -4.85 33.25
C ILE A 494 -2.41 -4.09 33.80
N SER A 495 -2.30 -3.95 35.13
CA SER A 495 -1.01 -3.64 35.74
C SER A 495 -0.10 -4.78 35.31
N PRO A 496 0.73 -4.60 34.27
CA PRO A 496 1.49 -5.72 33.78
C PRO A 496 2.46 -6.02 34.91
N VAL A 497 2.47 -7.26 35.37
CA VAL A 497 3.55 -7.72 36.24
C VAL A 497 4.75 -7.77 35.31
N THR A 498 5.46 -6.64 35.19
CA THR A 498 6.55 -6.47 34.23
C THR A 498 7.85 -6.93 34.88
N VAL A 499 8.66 -7.64 34.11
CA VAL A 499 10.05 -7.90 34.48
C VAL A 499 10.95 -7.02 33.61
N ASP A 500 12.02 -6.50 34.20
CA ASP A 500 13.05 -5.75 33.47
C ASP A 500 13.55 -6.59 32.27
N PRO A 501 13.67 -6.02 31.06
CA PRO A 501 14.08 -6.78 29.88
C PRO A 501 15.39 -7.54 30.05
N LEU A 502 16.39 -6.94 30.72
CA LEU A 502 17.67 -7.61 30.96
C LEU A 502 17.52 -8.74 31.97
N GLN A 503 16.69 -8.57 33.00
CA GLN A 503 16.36 -9.63 33.94
C GLN A 503 15.60 -10.79 33.25
N ALA A 504 14.65 -10.50 32.37
CA ALA A 504 13.92 -11.51 31.60
C ALA A 504 14.87 -12.31 30.71
N LEU A 505 15.73 -11.62 29.97
CA LEU A 505 16.74 -12.23 29.11
C LEU A 505 17.70 -13.09 29.93
N ARG A 506 18.19 -12.57 31.06
CA ARG A 506 19.05 -13.34 31.99
C ARG A 506 18.35 -14.56 32.58
N TYR A 507 17.03 -14.53 32.76
CA TYR A 507 16.29 -15.72 33.19
C TYR A 507 16.30 -16.79 32.11
N ILE A 508 16.04 -16.41 30.85
CA ILE A 508 16.03 -17.33 29.69
C ILE A 508 17.45 -17.82 29.35
N THR A 509 18.47 -17.03 29.66
CA THR A 509 19.87 -17.34 29.36
C THR A 509 20.66 -17.81 30.57
N ASP A 510 20.04 -18.19 31.68
CA ASP A 510 20.71 -18.67 32.90
C ASP A 510 21.82 -17.72 33.43
N ASN A 511 21.55 -16.42 33.50
CA ASN A 511 22.43 -15.37 34.03
C ASN A 511 23.78 -15.18 33.32
N THR A 512 23.83 -15.41 32.01
CA THR A 512 24.97 -14.98 31.18
C THR A 512 25.33 -13.52 31.40
N LYS A 513 26.60 -13.14 31.20
CA LYS A 513 27.09 -11.75 31.19
C LYS A 513 26.57 -10.96 29.97
N LEU A 514 25.25 -10.96 29.77
CA LEU A 514 24.59 -10.14 28.77
C LEU A 514 24.61 -8.68 29.24
N GLU A 515 24.96 -7.84 28.30
CA GLU A 515 24.79 -6.39 28.33
C GLU A 515 23.86 -6.03 27.18
N LEU A 516 22.94 -5.09 27.44
CA LEU A 516 21.99 -4.64 26.44
C LEU A 516 22.70 -3.82 25.36
N ASP A 517 22.33 -4.05 24.11
CA ASP A 517 22.81 -3.36 22.91
C ASP A 517 24.35 -3.43 22.73
N VAL A 518 24.99 -4.37 23.42
CA VAL A 518 26.42 -4.69 23.30
C VAL A 518 26.54 -6.12 22.76
N PRO A 519 27.11 -6.30 21.56
CA PRO A 519 27.36 -7.64 21.03
C PRO A 519 28.29 -8.44 21.93
N LEU A 520 27.79 -9.53 22.51
CA LEU A 520 28.65 -10.51 23.17
C LEU A 520 29.44 -11.22 22.07
N THR A 521 30.71 -10.85 21.96
CA THR A 521 31.53 -11.02 20.76
C THR A 521 31.87 -12.49 20.46
N THR A 522 31.75 -12.85 19.18
CA THR A 522 32.39 -13.95 18.43
C THR A 522 33.08 -15.02 19.28
N VAL A 523 32.34 -16.06 19.69
CA VAL A 523 33.01 -17.32 20.03
C VAL A 523 33.49 -17.90 18.70
N ASN A 524 34.79 -17.79 18.43
CA ASN A 524 35.44 -18.62 17.41
C ASN A 524 35.50 -20.04 17.99
N ILE A 525 34.41 -20.78 17.82
CA ILE A 525 34.28 -22.15 18.33
C ILE A 525 35.30 -23.04 17.60
N THR A 526 35.55 -22.75 16.31
CA THR A 526 36.62 -23.30 15.47
C THR A 526 37.02 -22.26 14.40
N ASP A 527 38.02 -22.56 13.55
CA ASP A 527 38.31 -21.78 12.33
C ASP A 527 37.12 -21.72 11.34
N SER A 528 36.03 -22.45 11.61
CA SER A 528 34.91 -22.68 10.69
C SER A 528 33.56 -22.15 11.21
N VAL A 529 33.44 -21.77 12.49
CA VAL A 529 32.16 -21.35 13.09
C VAL A 529 32.37 -20.12 13.97
N LYS A 530 31.58 -19.08 13.69
CA LYS A 530 31.53 -17.81 14.43
C LYS A 530 30.12 -17.57 14.92
N MET A 531 29.94 -17.24 16.20
CA MET A 531 28.62 -16.93 16.79
C MET A 531 28.64 -15.54 17.44
N VAL A 532 27.60 -14.75 17.18
CA VAL A 532 27.36 -13.43 17.77
C VAL A 532 26.01 -13.46 18.49
N LEU A 533 25.98 -13.00 19.74
CA LEU A 533 24.77 -12.89 20.55
C LEU A 533 24.53 -11.42 20.87
N ASN A 534 23.32 -10.93 20.60
CA ASN A 534 22.87 -9.58 20.89
C ASN A 534 21.59 -9.64 21.74
N ALA A 535 21.49 -8.74 22.71
CA ALA A 535 20.32 -8.55 23.56
C ALA A 535 19.86 -7.10 23.46
N SER A 536 18.56 -6.85 23.45
CA SER A 536 18.02 -5.48 23.46
C SER A 536 16.84 -5.37 24.41
N ALA A 537 16.71 -4.19 25.02
CA ALA A 537 15.62 -3.84 25.94
C ALA A 537 14.36 -3.31 25.21
N SER A 538 14.30 -3.55 23.90
CA SER A 538 13.13 -3.29 23.09
C SER A 538 12.91 -4.43 22.11
N LEU A 539 11.67 -4.55 21.65
CA LEU A 539 11.34 -5.37 20.49
C LEU A 539 12.14 -4.87 19.29
N GLN A 540 12.58 -5.80 18.43
CA GLN A 540 13.31 -5.49 17.21
C GLN A 540 12.47 -5.88 16.00
N GLU A 541 12.59 -5.12 14.92
CA GLU A 541 12.03 -5.56 13.64
C GLU A 541 12.64 -6.92 13.28
N LEU A 542 11.77 -7.86 12.93
CA LEU A 542 12.17 -9.21 12.63
C LEU A 542 12.48 -9.32 11.14
N ASP A 543 13.77 -9.42 10.82
CA ASP A 543 14.24 -9.73 9.47
C ASP A 543 14.36 -11.26 9.28
N GLY A 544 13.98 -11.76 8.10
CA GLY A 544 14.04 -13.17 7.75
C GLY A 544 12.80 -13.71 7.02
N ASP A 545 13.01 -14.81 6.28
CA ASP A 545 11.97 -15.45 5.46
C ASP A 545 11.08 -16.42 6.25
N GLY A 546 11.47 -16.77 7.48
CA GLY A 546 10.74 -17.68 8.36
C GLY A 546 10.38 -16.98 9.66
N ILE A 547 9.21 -16.36 9.72
CA ILE A 547 8.71 -15.69 10.93
C ILE A 547 7.62 -16.54 11.56
N PHE A 548 7.79 -16.82 12.85
CA PHE A 548 6.95 -17.73 13.59
C PHE A 548 6.44 -17.13 14.88
N THR A 549 5.24 -17.58 15.24
CA THR A 549 4.61 -17.32 16.52
C THR A 549 5.12 -18.29 17.57
N ILE A 550 5.54 -17.76 18.72
CA ILE A 550 5.83 -18.55 19.91
C ILE A 550 4.60 -18.54 20.82
N THR A 551 4.17 -19.72 21.26
CA THR A 551 3.13 -19.86 22.28
C THR A 551 3.49 -21.02 23.20
N ASN A 552 3.60 -20.74 24.50
CA ASN A 552 3.98 -21.69 25.56
C ASN A 552 5.26 -22.46 25.21
N GLY A 553 6.34 -21.74 24.87
CA GLY A 553 7.62 -22.37 24.60
C GLY A 553 7.70 -23.10 23.25
N SER A 554 6.73 -22.97 22.35
CA SER A 554 6.69 -23.76 21.11
C SER A 554 6.30 -22.95 19.88
N VAL A 555 6.82 -23.38 18.73
CA VAL A 555 6.46 -22.91 17.40
C VAL A 555 5.68 -24.03 16.68
N PRO A 556 4.56 -23.77 15.99
CA PRO A 556 3.85 -24.84 15.28
C PRO A 556 4.77 -25.53 14.24
N SER A 557 5.04 -26.83 14.41
CA SER A 557 5.93 -27.58 13.50
C SER A 557 5.47 -27.50 12.04
N VAL A 558 4.16 -27.47 11.82
CA VAL A 558 3.56 -27.31 10.48
C VAL A 558 3.97 -26.02 9.78
N ASP A 559 4.17 -24.93 10.52
CA ASP A 559 4.56 -23.64 9.94
C ASP A 559 6.04 -23.67 9.52
N VAL A 560 6.88 -24.30 10.35
CA VAL A 560 8.31 -24.53 10.04
C VAL A 560 8.47 -25.45 8.84
N THR A 561 7.75 -26.58 8.81
CA THR A 561 7.77 -27.52 7.67
C THR A 561 7.35 -26.82 6.39
N LYS A 562 6.24 -26.07 6.39
CA LYS A 562 5.80 -25.30 5.20
C LYS A 562 6.83 -24.26 4.74
N TRP A 563 7.47 -23.56 5.68
CA TRP A 563 8.52 -22.61 5.35
C TRP A 563 9.71 -23.29 4.66
N LEU A 564 10.17 -24.42 5.20
CA LEU A 564 11.25 -25.23 4.64
C LEU A 564 10.90 -25.77 3.24
N GLU A 565 9.69 -26.25 3.05
CA GLU A 565 9.19 -26.74 1.77
C GLU A 565 9.13 -25.63 0.72
N ASN A 566 8.52 -24.49 1.07
CA ASN A 566 8.28 -23.41 0.12
C ASN A 566 9.55 -22.66 -0.27
N LYS A 567 10.47 -22.44 0.69
CA LYS A 567 11.66 -21.62 0.47
C LYS A 567 12.85 -22.44 -0.01
N TYR A 568 13.00 -23.66 0.48
CA TYR A 568 14.22 -24.47 0.29
C TYR A 568 13.96 -25.85 -0.32
N ASP A 569 12.71 -26.17 -0.66
CA ASP A 569 12.29 -27.46 -1.23
C ASP A 569 12.64 -28.67 -0.33
N VAL A 570 12.71 -28.45 0.99
CA VAL A 570 12.97 -29.51 1.98
C VAL A 570 11.64 -30.10 2.44
N LYS A 571 11.39 -31.38 2.14
CA LYS A 571 10.09 -32.07 2.33
C LYS A 571 10.19 -33.31 3.20
N GLY A 572 9.04 -33.79 3.67
CA GLY A 572 8.89 -35.09 4.33
C GLY A 572 9.62 -35.19 5.67
N SER A 573 10.10 -36.40 5.99
CA SER A 573 10.72 -36.71 7.29
C SER A 573 11.92 -35.82 7.63
N VAL A 574 12.63 -35.27 6.64
CA VAL A 574 13.73 -34.33 6.87
C VAL A 574 13.22 -32.98 7.39
N ALA A 575 12.13 -32.48 6.82
CA ALA A 575 11.52 -31.23 7.29
C ALA A 575 10.93 -31.41 8.69
N ASP A 576 10.34 -32.57 8.98
CA ASP A 576 9.81 -32.91 10.31
C ASP A 576 10.91 -32.95 11.38
N VAL A 577 12.07 -33.56 11.09
CA VAL A 577 13.22 -33.57 12.02
C VAL A 577 13.72 -32.15 12.29
N ILE A 578 13.79 -31.29 11.27
CA ILE A 578 14.19 -29.89 11.47
C ILE A 578 13.14 -29.16 12.31
N ALA A 579 11.85 -29.30 12.00
CA ALA A 579 10.75 -28.66 12.74
C ALA A 579 10.65 -29.15 14.20
N GLU A 580 10.88 -30.43 14.47
CA GLU A 580 10.98 -30.96 15.82
C GLU A 580 12.23 -30.44 16.54
N GLY A 581 13.35 -30.33 15.80
CA GLY A 581 14.56 -29.65 16.24
C GLY A 581 14.26 -28.25 16.73
N PHE A 582 13.56 -27.43 15.94
CA PHE A 582 13.09 -26.09 16.34
C PHE A 582 12.29 -26.12 17.67
N ASN A 583 11.33 -27.02 17.83
CA ASN A 583 10.54 -27.06 19.08
C ASN A 583 11.32 -27.49 20.32
N LYS A 584 12.35 -28.33 20.17
CA LYS A 584 13.27 -28.68 21.27
C LYS A 584 14.29 -27.57 21.56
N PHE A 585 14.54 -26.69 20.59
CA PHE A 585 15.70 -25.80 20.52
C PHE A 585 15.40 -24.33 20.82
N THR A 586 14.28 -23.81 20.32
CA THR A 586 14.26 -22.40 19.89
C THR A 586 13.60 -21.46 20.89
N VAL A 587 13.05 -21.99 21.97
CA VAL A 587 12.26 -21.20 22.90
C VAL A 587 12.44 -21.83 24.27
N SER A 588 12.95 -21.09 25.26
CA SER A 588 12.80 -21.57 26.64
C SER A 588 11.32 -21.90 26.86
N LYS A 589 11.00 -23.01 27.52
CA LYS A 589 9.62 -23.32 27.95
C LYS A 589 8.99 -22.13 28.70
N ASP A 590 9.84 -21.26 29.24
CA ASP A 590 9.47 -20.08 29.99
C ASP A 590 9.00 -18.94 29.08
N ILE A 591 9.27 -18.91 27.76
CA ILE A 591 8.68 -17.89 26.87
C ILE A 591 7.24 -18.30 26.55
N ASN A 592 6.30 -17.73 27.27
CA ASN A 592 4.87 -17.98 27.06
C ASN A 592 4.35 -17.34 25.78
N GLU A 593 4.78 -16.12 25.49
CA GLU A 593 4.38 -15.43 24.27
C GLU A 593 5.57 -14.69 23.66
N GLY A 594 5.76 -14.86 22.35
CA GLY A 594 6.84 -14.23 21.62
C GLY A 594 6.71 -14.39 20.12
N GLN A 595 7.71 -13.88 19.42
CA GLN A 595 7.91 -14.11 18.00
C GLN A 595 9.36 -14.36 17.69
N MET A 596 9.56 -15.06 16.59
CA MET A 596 10.86 -15.50 16.15
C MET A 596 10.98 -15.29 14.65
N SER A 597 12.13 -14.80 14.19
CA SER A 597 12.53 -14.91 12.80
C SER A 597 13.78 -15.74 12.64
N VAL A 598 13.83 -16.44 11.51
CA VAL A 598 14.99 -17.18 11.05
C VAL A 598 15.36 -16.67 9.66
N SER A 599 16.63 -16.30 9.48
CA SER A 599 17.20 -15.99 8.18
C SER A 599 18.40 -16.88 7.90
N VAL A 600 18.51 -17.35 6.66
CA VAL A 600 19.63 -18.17 6.19
C VAL A 600 20.15 -17.56 4.89
N ASN A 601 21.37 -17.05 4.93
CA ASN A 601 22.04 -16.35 3.83
C ASN A 601 23.34 -17.05 3.45
N ASN A 602 23.65 -17.13 2.16
CA ASN A 602 24.95 -17.58 1.67
C ASN A 602 25.82 -16.36 1.37
N ASP A 603 27.08 -16.34 1.80
CA ASP A 603 28.03 -15.33 1.35
C ASP A 603 28.85 -15.81 0.14
N ALA A 604 29.51 -14.85 -0.52
CA ALA A 604 30.32 -15.10 -1.72
C ALA A 604 31.58 -15.95 -1.43
N ASP A 605 32.01 -16.07 -0.17
CA ASP A 605 33.22 -16.76 0.28
C ASP A 605 32.96 -18.21 0.76
N GLY A 606 31.73 -18.67 0.58
CA GLY A 606 31.28 -20.03 0.89
C GLY A 606 30.85 -20.24 2.35
N TYR A 607 30.64 -19.16 3.12
CA TYR A 607 29.98 -19.26 4.42
C TYR A 607 28.46 -19.25 4.29
N ILE A 608 27.83 -19.90 5.25
CA ILE A 608 26.40 -19.84 5.53
C ILE A 608 26.25 -18.97 6.78
N SER A 609 25.56 -17.84 6.63
CA SER A 609 25.17 -16.97 7.72
C SER A 609 23.73 -17.29 8.12
N ILE A 610 23.49 -17.50 9.40
CA ILE A 610 22.18 -17.85 9.93
C ILE A 610 21.88 -16.90 11.08
N SER A 611 20.75 -16.23 11.05
CA SER A 611 20.32 -15.39 12.17
C SER A 611 18.98 -15.86 12.70
N LEU A 612 18.87 -15.88 14.02
CA LEU A 612 17.66 -16.11 14.78
C LEU A 612 17.41 -14.86 15.62
N SER A 613 16.26 -14.22 15.47
CA SER A 613 15.87 -13.09 16.31
C SER A 613 14.58 -13.42 17.03
N ILE A 614 14.54 -13.23 18.34
CA ILE A 614 13.40 -13.58 19.20
C ILE A 614 12.94 -12.33 19.94
N ASN A 615 11.73 -11.89 19.64
CA ASN A 615 11.00 -10.91 20.43
C ASN A 615 10.19 -11.63 21.51
N ILE A 616 10.42 -11.27 22.76
CA ILE A 616 9.76 -11.88 23.92
C ILE A 616 8.73 -10.88 24.46
N TYR A 617 7.48 -11.33 24.55
CA TYR A 617 6.35 -10.53 25.05
C TYR A 617 5.94 -10.93 26.46
N GLN A 618 5.99 -12.24 26.74
CA GLN A 618 5.66 -12.79 28.04
C GLN A 618 6.59 -13.94 28.38
N ILE A 619 7.06 -13.94 29.62
CA ILE A 619 7.92 -14.97 30.20
C ILE A 619 7.30 -15.51 31.49
N GLU A 620 7.42 -16.81 31.73
CA GLU A 620 7.13 -17.46 33.01
C GLU A 620 8.36 -17.42 33.91
N ILE A 621 8.25 -16.79 35.07
CA ILE A 621 9.27 -16.81 36.11
C ILE A 621 8.60 -17.28 37.38
N ASP A 622 9.09 -18.39 37.94
CA ASP A 622 8.57 -18.99 39.17
C ASP A 622 7.05 -19.29 39.12
N ASN A 623 6.60 -19.91 38.02
CA ASN A 623 5.19 -20.25 37.73
C ASN A 623 4.24 -19.03 37.67
N LYS A 624 4.78 -17.85 37.37
CA LYS A 624 4.01 -16.62 37.16
C LYS A 624 4.39 -16.00 35.84
N ASN A 625 3.40 -15.43 35.15
CA ASN A 625 3.60 -14.80 33.86
C ASN A 625 3.97 -13.33 34.06
N TRP A 626 5.10 -12.94 33.49
CA TRP A 626 5.63 -11.59 33.48
C TRP A 626 5.66 -11.07 32.06
N ASN A 627 5.20 -9.84 31.86
CA ASN A 627 5.30 -9.19 30.55
C ASN A 627 6.67 -8.52 30.42
N THR A 628 7.25 -8.54 29.22
CA THR A 628 8.51 -7.86 28.92
C THR A 628 8.54 -7.44 27.45
N GLU A 629 9.45 -6.52 27.10
CA GLU A 629 9.74 -6.14 25.73
C GLU A 629 11.23 -6.33 25.52
N ALA A 630 11.62 -7.57 25.28
CA ALA A 630 13.02 -7.93 25.12
C ALA A 630 13.24 -8.56 23.75
N ASN A 631 14.39 -8.30 23.15
CA ASN A 631 14.86 -9.03 21.99
C ASN A 631 16.15 -9.78 22.30
N LEU A 632 16.23 -11.00 21.79
CA LEU A 632 17.44 -11.80 21.75
C LEU A 632 17.74 -12.19 20.31
N SER A 633 18.90 -11.79 19.80
CA SER A 633 19.35 -12.13 18.45
C SER A 633 20.63 -12.95 18.49
N ILE A 634 20.66 -14.01 17.68
CA ILE A 634 21.74 -14.98 17.58
C ILE A 634 22.13 -15.10 16.12
N SER A 635 23.36 -14.76 15.77
CA SER A 635 23.88 -14.86 14.40
C SER A 635 25.08 -15.80 14.34
N LEU A 636 25.02 -16.80 13.47
CA LEU A 636 26.09 -17.76 13.21
C LEU A 636 26.62 -17.59 11.79
N LYS A 637 27.94 -17.62 11.62
CA LYS A 637 28.61 -17.80 10.32
C LYS A 637 29.38 -19.11 10.32
N ILE A 638 29.07 -19.96 9.36
CA ILE A 638 29.62 -21.32 9.26
C ILE A 638 30.28 -21.49 7.91
N LYS A 639 31.48 -22.07 7.86
CA LYS A 639 32.12 -22.51 6.60
C LYS A 639 32.06 -24.04 6.50
N PRO A 640 31.05 -24.61 5.82
CA PRO A 640 30.82 -26.05 5.83
C PRO A 640 32.01 -26.88 5.34
N SER A 641 32.78 -26.35 4.38
CA SER A 641 33.94 -27.02 3.78
C SER A 641 35.06 -27.34 4.79
N ASN A 642 35.08 -26.64 5.93
CA ASN A 642 36.17 -26.70 6.89
C ASN A 642 35.82 -27.51 8.15
N LEU A 643 34.59 -28.05 8.25
CA LEU A 643 34.16 -28.86 9.39
C LEU A 643 34.67 -30.31 9.24
N PRO A 644 35.69 -30.76 10.01
CA PRO A 644 36.36 -32.05 9.77
C PRO A 644 35.48 -33.26 10.07
N LEU A 645 34.55 -33.12 11.03
CA LEU A 645 33.66 -34.17 11.53
C LEU A 645 32.50 -34.51 10.58
N ILE A 646 32.23 -33.66 9.57
CA ILE A 646 31.05 -33.80 8.70
C ILE A 646 31.43 -34.27 7.28
N LYS A 647 32.72 -34.32 6.92
CA LYS A 647 33.16 -34.79 5.59
C LYS A 647 32.68 -36.21 5.27
N GLN A 648 32.70 -37.12 6.24
CA GLN A 648 32.26 -38.52 6.04
C GLN A 648 30.72 -38.70 5.98
N GLU A 649 29.94 -37.80 6.58
CA GLU A 649 28.47 -37.88 6.53
C GLU A 649 27.85 -37.01 5.40
N ILE A 650 28.50 -35.91 5.00
CA ILE A 650 28.10 -35.08 3.85
C ILE A 650 28.18 -35.88 2.53
N GLU A 651 29.14 -36.78 2.39
CA GLU A 651 29.25 -37.68 1.23
C GLU A 651 28.04 -38.63 1.10
N LEU A 652 27.34 -38.94 2.21
CA LEU A 652 26.11 -39.74 2.21
C LEU A 652 24.84 -38.93 1.84
N LEU A 653 24.83 -37.61 2.03
CA LEU A 653 23.67 -36.73 1.79
C LEU A 653 23.46 -36.37 0.31
N ASN A 654 23.87 -37.24 -0.62
CA ASN A 654 23.86 -36.97 -2.07
C ASN A 654 22.48 -36.89 -2.75
N PHE A 655 21.38 -36.83 -1.99
CA PHE A 655 20.01 -36.88 -2.51
C PHE A 655 19.26 -35.54 -2.61
N VAL A 656 19.74 -34.42 -2.05
CA VAL A 656 19.04 -33.13 -2.16
C VAL A 656 19.79 -32.19 -3.12
N GLU A 657 19.16 -31.75 -4.21
CA GLU A 657 19.78 -30.95 -5.28
C GLU A 657 20.41 -29.63 -4.78
N GLN A 658 21.42 -29.13 -5.50
CA GLN A 658 22.60 -28.38 -5.04
C GLN A 658 22.46 -27.07 -4.22
N ASN A 659 21.30 -26.67 -3.70
CA ASN A 659 21.14 -25.52 -2.79
C ASN A 659 20.55 -25.86 -1.41
N SER A 660 19.68 -26.86 -1.32
CA SER A 660 19.02 -27.28 -0.07
C SER A 660 19.98 -27.93 0.93
N LYS A 661 21.03 -28.62 0.46
CA LYS A 661 22.09 -29.21 1.32
C LYS A 661 22.70 -28.20 2.28
N LYS A 662 23.02 -27.00 1.79
CA LYS A 662 23.67 -25.95 2.57
C LYS A 662 22.73 -25.44 3.66
N VAL A 663 21.48 -25.19 3.34
CA VAL A 663 20.48 -24.68 4.30
C VAL A 663 20.15 -25.72 5.37
N VAL A 664 19.97 -26.99 5.00
CA VAL A 664 19.75 -28.08 5.97
C VAL A 664 20.96 -28.23 6.90
N ILE A 665 22.19 -28.21 6.36
CA ILE A 665 23.41 -28.24 7.16
C ILE A 665 23.48 -27.01 8.08
N GLY A 666 23.15 -25.84 7.55
CA GLY A 666 23.15 -24.60 8.31
C GLY A 666 22.19 -24.67 9.50
N LEU A 667 20.92 -24.97 9.26
CA LEU A 667 19.91 -25.08 10.30
C LEU A 667 20.24 -26.19 11.30
N ALA A 668 20.77 -27.32 10.85
CA ALA A 668 21.21 -28.38 11.74
C ALA A 668 22.39 -27.94 12.63
N VAL A 669 23.36 -27.23 12.07
CA VAL A 669 24.48 -26.68 12.83
C VAL A 669 24.01 -25.60 13.79
N LEU A 670 23.06 -24.74 13.40
CA LEU A 670 22.41 -23.79 14.30
C LEU A 670 21.78 -24.53 15.49
N ILE A 671 20.93 -25.52 15.20
CA ILE A 671 20.23 -26.34 16.21
C ILE A 671 21.22 -27.02 17.16
N GLY A 672 22.25 -27.66 16.62
CA GLY A 672 23.30 -28.30 17.42
C GLY A 672 24.14 -27.32 18.22
N THR A 673 24.42 -26.12 17.69
CA THR A 673 25.25 -25.11 18.34
C THR A 673 24.58 -24.54 19.58
N ILE A 674 23.33 -24.07 19.50
CA ILE A 674 22.66 -23.52 20.69
C ILE A 674 22.28 -24.65 21.66
N SER A 675 21.96 -25.86 21.19
CA SER A 675 21.70 -27.01 22.08
C SER A 675 22.96 -27.44 22.85
N GLY A 676 24.12 -27.48 22.20
CA GLY A 676 25.38 -27.91 22.81
C GLY A 676 25.96 -26.89 23.79
N ILE A 677 25.71 -25.60 23.58
CA ILE A 677 26.09 -24.55 24.52
C ILE A 677 25.07 -24.49 25.68
N GLY A 678 23.82 -24.90 25.45
CA GLY A 678 22.67 -24.29 26.15
C GLY A 678 22.58 -22.81 25.77
N LEU A 679 21.58 -22.04 26.21
CA LEU A 679 21.77 -20.58 26.21
C LEU A 679 22.84 -20.13 27.23
N VAL A 680 23.46 -21.07 27.93
CA VAL A 680 24.46 -20.91 28.97
C VAL A 680 25.84 -20.68 28.36
N VAL A 681 26.39 -19.48 28.53
CA VAL A 681 27.78 -19.22 28.16
C VAL A 681 28.69 -20.16 28.95
N VAL A 682 29.28 -21.11 28.23
CA VAL A 682 30.27 -22.05 28.76
C VAL A 682 31.47 -21.27 29.29
N THR A 683 31.98 -21.66 30.46
CA THR A 683 33.06 -20.97 31.17
C THR A 683 34.43 -21.11 30.49
N SER A 684 34.55 -21.98 29.49
CA SER A 684 35.75 -22.15 28.66
C SER A 684 35.41 -22.44 27.17
N PRO A 685 36.15 -21.89 26.20
CA PRO A 685 35.92 -22.16 24.76
C PRO A 685 36.06 -23.64 24.36
N GLY A 686 36.85 -24.42 25.10
CA GLY A 686 37.12 -25.83 24.79
C GLY A 686 35.94 -26.75 25.09
N ASP A 687 35.27 -26.53 26.23
CA ASP A 687 34.10 -27.32 26.63
C ASP A 687 32.91 -27.04 25.71
N ALA A 688 32.76 -25.79 25.25
CA ALA A 688 31.75 -25.40 24.27
C ALA A 688 31.92 -26.16 22.95
N ALA A 689 33.15 -26.21 22.42
CA ALA A 689 33.43 -26.88 21.15
C ALA A 689 33.10 -28.39 21.19
N ALA A 690 33.36 -29.07 22.30
CA ALA A 690 33.06 -30.49 22.47
C ALA A 690 31.55 -30.78 22.56
N ALA A 691 30.81 -29.97 23.34
CA ALA A 691 29.36 -30.14 23.50
C ALA A 691 28.61 -29.83 22.19
N ILE A 692 29.00 -28.76 21.49
CA ILE A 692 28.47 -28.40 20.17
C ILE A 692 28.74 -29.51 19.15
N GLY A 693 29.97 -30.02 19.09
CA GLY A 693 30.34 -31.10 18.18
C GLY A 693 29.46 -32.34 18.38
N THR A 694 29.20 -32.71 19.63
CA THR A 694 28.34 -33.85 19.99
C THR A 694 26.89 -33.64 19.56
N ALA A 695 26.32 -32.46 19.85
CA ALA A 695 24.93 -32.13 19.50
C ALA A 695 24.71 -32.07 17.98
N ILE A 696 25.66 -31.50 17.24
CA ILE A 696 25.64 -31.45 15.77
C ILE A 696 25.64 -32.87 15.19
N ILE A 697 26.52 -33.75 15.68
CA ILE A 697 26.61 -35.14 15.20
C ILE A 697 25.29 -35.89 15.43
N ALA A 698 24.71 -35.78 16.63
CA ALA A 698 23.44 -36.44 16.95
C ALA A 698 22.29 -36.02 16.01
N LEU A 699 22.25 -34.74 15.62
CA LEU A 699 21.24 -34.23 14.70
C LEU A 699 21.49 -34.71 13.27
N PHE A 700 22.73 -34.73 12.79
CA PHE A 700 23.06 -35.28 11.47
C PHE A 700 22.72 -36.76 11.35
N VAL A 701 22.97 -37.55 12.41
CA VAL A 701 22.55 -38.95 12.48
C VAL A 701 21.02 -39.07 12.38
N SER A 702 20.27 -38.20 13.04
CA SER A 702 18.80 -38.19 12.97
C SER A 702 18.29 -37.86 11.56
N ILE A 703 18.88 -36.86 10.91
CA ILE A 703 18.59 -36.50 9.51
C ILE A 703 18.91 -37.67 8.57
N LYS A 704 20.06 -38.32 8.75
CA LYS A 704 20.46 -39.49 7.98
C LYS A 704 19.47 -40.65 8.13
N ASN A 705 19.01 -40.94 9.34
CA ASN A 705 18.01 -41.97 9.59
C ASN A 705 16.65 -41.61 8.94
N ALA A 706 16.26 -40.34 8.99
CA ALA A 706 15.05 -39.85 8.33
C ALA A 706 15.12 -40.00 6.80
N ILE A 707 16.29 -39.79 6.20
CA ILE A 707 16.53 -40.01 4.76
C ILE A 707 16.51 -41.49 4.40
N GLN A 708 17.04 -42.36 5.26
CA GLN A 708 17.06 -43.81 5.00
C GLN A 708 15.70 -44.48 5.17
N SER A 709 14.76 -43.82 5.85
CA SER A 709 13.41 -44.34 6.12
C SER A 709 12.34 -43.76 5.20
N ALA A 710 12.66 -42.72 4.42
CA ALA A 710 11.85 -42.17 3.33
C ALA A 710 12.21 -42.86 2.01
#